data_AF-A0A6P0TA72-F1
#
_entry.id   AF-A0A6P0TA72-F1
#
_cell.length_a   1.000
_cell.length_b   1.000
_cell.length_c   1.000
_cell.angle_alpha   90.00
_cell.angle_beta   90.00
_cell.angle_gamma   90.00
#
_symmetry.space_group_name_H-M   'P 1'
#
loop_
_entity.id
_entity.type
_entity.pdbx_description
1 polymer ?
#
loop_
_entity_poly.entity_id
_entity_poly.type
_entity_poly.pdbx_seq_one_letter_code
_entity_poly.pdbx_strand_id
1 'polypeptide(L)'
;MAFPAFSSSLPADTSLPADTLPPNASTSRLPAASSALPSPPHQNQHPPIPIQRWHIPMAKSEEAEAIAQATDLSPLLAQVLINRGITTVEMARLFLNPDAVELPSPLADFPDLAIAVQHLVEAIAQGDKIAICGDYDADGMTSTALLIRALRSLGAIANYAIPSRMTEGYGINERIVEDFHADGIQIILTVDNGIAAIAPITRAVELGMIVIVTDHHDLPETLPPAQAILNPKLIAETSPYRGLAGVGVAYILALELARTCWAESSPWAVAQSALGQTLLDLFTLGTIADLAPLSGVNRRWVQQGLRHLPKSPIPGVQALIQVAGLSDEKKGLKPEAIGFRLGPRINAVGRIADPITVIELLTTDDPGIALERAMACEQINQERRRLCEVIEQEAIAHIKHTRPDLNAERVLVVIHPGWHHGVIGIVASRLVERYGVPVFIGTYEDDRDRAMIRGSARSIPEFDIHKSLVFCDDCLEKYGGHRAAGGFTLASANLASFQQRLQLFANMYLLMRHLCPLVNVDVAANFADLSLDLYQQIDRLHPCGIGNPDPVFWTPNVRLIEQKTVGKNRDHLKLVVQQERSIAESCNTKGAEEVRLEAIAWRWGRYCPLPSTVDLAYQLTVNEWQGQTTLQLDVVGIRLPQASVPLAEDGKESEDRAEAIAPRVQTGVLTQPTKPIRFQHGKRFYDCSIDWMGENLELRIRNSEGKVLAIQPQHHRALMGRNRVEAKEIDVTQPHYFHLIKAALNAVETYRSHCHTNP
;
A
#
# COMPACT_ATOMS: atom_id res chain seq x y z
N MET A 1 10.95 4.76 54.29
CA MET A 1 11.47 3.70 55.18
C MET A 1 12.10 2.62 54.30
N ALA A 2 13.20 2.04 54.76
CA ALA A 2 14.27 1.41 53.99
C ALA A 2 13.97 0.01 53.39
N PHE A 3 14.73 -0.29 52.32
CA PHE A 3 15.04 -1.59 51.68
C PHE A 3 15.65 -2.64 52.65
N PRO A 4 15.70 -3.96 52.35
CA PRO A 4 16.71 -4.60 51.43
C PRO A 4 16.14 -5.78 50.58
N ALA A 5 16.58 -6.08 49.35
CA ALA A 5 17.89 -6.54 48.81
C ALA A 5 18.37 -7.92 49.35
N PHE A 6 18.43 -8.93 48.46
CA PHE A 6 19.21 -10.15 48.67
C PHE A 6 19.92 -10.60 47.39
N SER A 7 21.22 -10.86 47.56
CA SER A 7 22.22 -11.39 46.64
C SER A 7 22.90 -12.61 47.28
N SER A 8 23.23 -13.66 46.53
CA SER A 8 24.32 -14.63 46.83
C SER A 8 24.43 -15.58 45.62
N SER A 9 25.51 -15.59 44.84
CA SER A 9 26.91 -16.05 45.06
C SER A 9 27.12 -17.55 44.79
N LEU A 10 27.92 -17.81 43.75
CA LEU A 10 28.58 -19.08 43.36
C LEU A 10 29.49 -19.65 44.47
N PRO A 11 29.90 -20.91 44.33
CA PRO A 11 31.29 -21.28 44.58
C PRO A 11 31.94 -22.09 43.43
N ALA A 12 33.28 -22.03 43.40
CA ALA A 12 34.19 -22.61 42.43
C ALA A 12 34.89 -23.89 42.94
N ASP A 13 35.47 -24.62 41.97
CA ASP A 13 36.60 -25.55 42.00
C ASP A 13 36.55 -26.89 42.75
N THR A 14 36.90 -27.98 42.03
CA THR A 14 38.15 -28.75 42.27
C THR A 14 38.42 -29.89 41.26
N SER A 15 39.65 -29.88 40.72
CA SER A 15 40.61 -30.98 40.46
C SER A 15 40.41 -32.04 39.34
N LEU A 16 41.44 -32.07 38.45
CA LEU A 16 41.92 -33.15 37.58
C LEU A 16 42.49 -34.37 38.35
N PRO A 17 42.76 -35.49 37.66
CA PRO A 17 44.17 -35.88 37.45
C PRO A 17 44.51 -36.42 36.05
N ALA A 18 45.82 -36.62 35.84
CA ALA A 18 46.56 -36.74 34.57
C ALA A 18 46.93 -38.18 34.13
N ASP A 19 47.44 -38.22 32.88
CA ASP A 19 48.40 -39.13 32.24
C ASP A 19 48.02 -40.57 31.84
N THR A 20 48.17 -40.86 30.53
CA THR A 20 49.22 -41.79 30.00
C THR A 20 49.22 -41.85 28.45
N LEU A 21 50.39 -41.61 27.85
CA LEU A 21 50.74 -41.89 26.44
C LEU A 21 51.41 -43.27 26.32
N PRO A 22 51.40 -43.88 25.11
CA PRO A 22 52.64 -44.43 24.56
C PRO A 22 52.86 -44.18 23.04
N PRO A 23 54.07 -44.45 22.49
CA PRO A 23 54.62 -43.78 21.30
C PRO A 23 54.68 -44.62 19.99
N ASN A 24 55.03 -43.90 18.91
CA ASN A 24 55.31 -44.28 17.51
C ASN A 24 56.00 -45.64 17.23
N ALA A 25 55.64 -46.31 16.10
CA ALA A 25 56.54 -46.54 14.94
C ALA A 25 55.90 -47.27 13.73
N SER A 26 56.19 -46.71 12.53
CA SER A 26 56.53 -47.33 11.22
C SER A 26 55.51 -48.02 10.28
N THR A 27 55.28 -47.32 9.15
CA THR A 27 55.38 -47.71 7.72
C THR A 27 54.45 -48.78 7.09
N SER A 28 53.60 -48.36 6.13
CA SER A 28 53.70 -48.76 4.70
C SER A 28 52.68 -48.08 3.77
N ARG A 29 53.21 -47.37 2.76
CA ARG A 29 52.75 -47.11 1.37
C ARG A 29 51.26 -47.23 0.98
N LEU A 30 50.72 -46.13 0.44
CA LEU A 30 49.67 -46.10 -0.60
C LEU A 30 50.09 -45.13 -1.73
N PRO A 31 49.70 -45.38 -3.00
CA PRO A 31 50.25 -44.69 -4.16
C PRO A 31 49.49 -43.41 -4.55
N ALA A 32 50.16 -42.59 -5.35
CA ALA A 32 49.83 -41.25 -5.80
C ALA A 32 48.52 -41.10 -6.60
N ALA A 33 47.83 -39.98 -6.39
CA ALA A 33 46.87 -39.42 -7.33
C ALA A 33 47.05 -37.90 -7.44
N SER A 34 47.54 -37.51 -8.62
CA SER A 34 47.43 -36.26 -9.36
C SER A 34 47.06 -34.95 -8.63
N SER A 35 47.99 -34.00 -8.67
CA SER A 35 47.79 -32.58 -8.39
C SER A 35 46.86 -31.92 -9.43
N ALA A 36 45.68 -31.49 -8.99
CA ALA A 36 44.91 -30.44 -9.65
C ALA A 36 44.82 -29.26 -8.69
N LEU A 37 45.49 -28.16 -9.03
CA LEU A 37 45.33 -26.86 -8.38
C LEU A 37 43.85 -26.44 -8.47
N PRO A 38 43.22 -25.95 -7.38
CA PRO A 38 41.89 -25.39 -7.48
C PRO A 38 41.94 -24.13 -8.35
N SER A 39 41.17 -24.13 -9.43
CA SER A 39 40.94 -22.93 -10.24
C SER A 39 40.37 -21.82 -9.35
N PRO A 40 40.80 -20.56 -9.51
CA PRO A 40 40.23 -19.45 -8.74
C PRO A 40 38.74 -19.34 -9.08
N PRO A 41 37.87 -18.98 -8.12
CA PRO A 41 36.48 -18.73 -8.43
C PRO A 41 36.42 -17.55 -9.40
N HIS A 42 35.69 -17.73 -10.51
CA HIS A 42 35.31 -16.63 -11.39
C HIS A 42 34.52 -15.58 -10.57
N GLN A 43 35.22 -14.60 -10.00
CA GLN A 43 34.63 -13.38 -9.47
C GLN A 43 34.32 -12.44 -10.64
N ASN A 44 33.19 -12.68 -11.28
CA ASN A 44 32.40 -11.62 -11.92
C ASN A 44 31.04 -11.58 -11.21
N GLN A 45 31.07 -11.32 -9.91
CA GLN A 45 29.89 -10.91 -9.18
C GLN A 45 29.88 -9.39 -9.20
N HIS A 46 29.12 -8.80 -10.13
CA HIS A 46 28.72 -7.41 -9.98
C HIS A 46 28.15 -7.23 -8.57
N PRO A 47 28.51 -6.16 -7.85
CA PRO A 47 27.95 -5.93 -6.54
C PRO A 47 26.42 -5.95 -6.62
N PRO A 48 25.73 -6.62 -5.69
CA PRO A 48 24.28 -6.73 -5.74
C PRO A 48 23.69 -5.33 -5.59
N ILE A 49 23.05 -4.84 -6.65
CA ILE A 49 22.17 -3.67 -6.58
C ILE A 49 20.73 -4.14 -6.32
N PRO A 50 19.86 -3.32 -5.72
CA PRO A 50 18.45 -3.64 -5.63
C PRO A 50 17.87 -3.80 -7.05
N ILE A 51 17.15 -4.91 -7.29
CA ILE A 51 16.40 -5.11 -8.53
C ILE A 51 15.10 -4.32 -8.38
N GLN A 52 14.96 -3.25 -9.13
CA GLN A 52 13.81 -2.36 -9.10
C GLN A 52 13.40 -2.02 -10.54
N ARG A 53 12.12 -1.72 -10.73
CA ARG A 53 11.62 -1.08 -11.95
C ARG A 53 11.27 0.36 -11.66
N TRP A 54 11.53 1.23 -12.62
CA TRP A 54 11.32 2.67 -12.47
C TRP A 54 10.25 3.13 -13.46
N HIS A 55 9.32 3.93 -12.99
CA HIS A 55 8.41 4.69 -13.82
C HIS A 55 8.87 6.15 -13.79
N ILE A 56 9.36 6.64 -14.94
CA ILE A 56 9.82 8.01 -15.12
C ILE A 56 8.87 8.68 -16.13
N PRO A 57 8.08 9.69 -15.72
CA PRO A 57 7.19 10.42 -16.63
C PRO A 57 8.00 11.31 -17.59
N MET A 58 7.39 11.64 -18.73
CA MET A 58 7.97 12.61 -19.67
C MET A 58 7.88 14.04 -19.09
N ALA A 59 8.93 14.83 -19.30
CA ALA A 59 8.93 16.24 -18.91
C ALA A 59 8.03 17.06 -19.85
N LYS A 60 7.37 18.07 -19.28
CA LYS A 60 6.49 19.03 -19.96
C LYS A 60 6.91 20.46 -19.60
N SER A 61 8.10 20.85 -20.05
CA SER A 61 8.79 22.06 -19.59
C SER A 61 7.97 23.34 -19.76
N GLU A 62 7.27 23.52 -20.89
CA GLU A 62 6.45 24.73 -21.13
C GLU A 62 5.28 24.85 -20.15
N GLU A 63 4.55 23.76 -19.90
CA GLU A 63 3.46 23.72 -18.91
C GLU A 63 4.00 23.98 -17.49
N ALA A 64 5.16 23.39 -17.18
CA ALA A 64 5.81 23.55 -15.88
C ALA A 64 6.25 25.00 -15.63
N GLU A 65 6.81 25.68 -16.62
CA GLU A 65 7.18 27.10 -16.53
C GLU A 65 5.97 28.00 -16.29
N ALA A 66 4.84 27.76 -16.98
CA ALA A 66 3.63 28.53 -16.78
C ALA A 66 3.08 28.40 -15.35
N ILE A 67 3.03 27.17 -14.81
CA ILE A 67 2.60 26.92 -13.42
C ILE A 67 3.59 27.53 -12.43
N ALA A 68 4.90 27.37 -12.66
CA ALA A 68 5.96 27.93 -11.82
C ALA A 68 5.81 29.45 -11.67
N GLN A 69 5.68 30.18 -12.80
CA GLN A 69 5.48 31.63 -12.81
C GLN A 69 4.19 32.05 -12.08
N ALA A 70 3.10 31.31 -12.25
CA ALA A 70 1.81 31.66 -11.68
C ALA A 70 1.64 31.32 -10.20
N THR A 71 2.50 30.46 -9.65
CA THR A 71 2.43 29.95 -8.28
C THR A 71 3.66 30.26 -7.42
N ASP A 72 4.71 30.83 -8.02
CA ASP A 72 6.00 31.10 -7.38
C ASP A 72 6.67 29.82 -6.85
N LEU A 73 6.53 28.73 -7.60
CA LEU A 73 7.21 27.46 -7.35
C LEU A 73 8.38 27.30 -8.32
N SER A 74 9.40 26.54 -7.93
CA SER A 74 10.42 26.05 -8.85
C SER A 74 9.80 25.26 -10.01
N PRO A 75 10.32 25.38 -11.24
CA PRO A 75 9.90 24.55 -12.38
C PRO A 75 9.94 23.05 -12.08
N LEU A 76 10.87 22.59 -11.23
CA LEU A 76 10.92 21.19 -10.78
C LEU A 76 9.65 20.80 -10.02
N LEU A 77 9.19 21.65 -9.10
CA LEU A 77 7.97 21.38 -8.31
C LEU A 77 6.71 21.56 -9.15
N ALA A 78 6.69 22.49 -10.09
CA ALA A 78 5.60 22.60 -11.05
C ALA A 78 5.50 21.33 -11.92
N GLN A 79 6.63 20.77 -12.36
CA GLN A 79 6.66 19.50 -13.07
C GLN A 79 6.19 18.32 -12.22
N VAL A 80 6.51 18.30 -10.91
CA VAL A 80 5.95 17.33 -9.94
C VAL A 80 4.42 17.42 -9.93
N LEU A 81 3.84 18.62 -9.84
CA LEU A 81 2.39 18.81 -9.86
C LEU A 81 1.75 18.28 -11.15
N ILE A 82 2.32 18.60 -12.31
CA ILE A 82 1.86 18.11 -13.62
C ILE A 82 1.85 16.60 -13.69
N ASN A 83 2.94 15.96 -13.23
CA ASN A 83 3.07 14.50 -13.25
C ASN A 83 2.16 13.79 -12.24
N ARG A 84 1.56 14.55 -11.32
CA ARG A 84 0.51 14.11 -10.39
C ARG A 84 -0.91 14.46 -10.87
N GLY A 85 -1.05 14.95 -12.10
CA GLY A 85 -2.34 15.27 -12.72
C GLY A 85 -2.84 16.70 -12.46
N ILE A 86 -2.04 17.56 -11.80
CA ILE A 86 -2.36 18.97 -11.59
C ILE A 86 -1.76 19.75 -12.77
N THR A 87 -2.49 19.78 -13.88
CA THR A 87 -1.96 20.23 -15.18
C THR A 87 -2.31 21.67 -15.54
N THR A 88 -3.07 22.39 -14.71
CA THR A 88 -3.42 23.80 -14.95
C THR A 88 -3.03 24.71 -13.79
N VAL A 89 -2.90 26.00 -14.08
CA VAL A 89 -2.61 27.04 -13.08
C VAL A 89 -3.70 27.09 -12.00
N GLU A 90 -4.97 26.95 -12.39
CA GLU A 90 -6.12 26.96 -11.48
C GLU A 90 -6.07 25.75 -10.53
N MET A 91 -5.80 24.56 -11.06
CA MET A 91 -5.64 23.35 -10.25
C MET A 91 -4.47 23.50 -9.27
N ALA A 92 -3.33 24.06 -9.72
CA ALA A 92 -2.17 24.28 -8.86
C ALA A 92 -2.46 25.31 -7.75
N ARG A 93 -3.14 26.41 -8.06
CA ARG A 93 -3.55 27.41 -7.05
C ARG A 93 -4.49 26.82 -6.02
N LEU A 94 -5.48 26.03 -6.45
CA LEU A 94 -6.40 25.34 -5.56
C LEU A 94 -5.68 24.32 -4.67
N PHE A 95 -4.75 23.56 -5.24
CA PHE A 95 -3.96 22.57 -4.51
C PHE A 95 -3.07 23.19 -3.42
N LEU A 96 -2.43 24.33 -3.74
CA LEU A 96 -1.54 25.03 -2.82
C LEU A 96 -2.30 25.84 -1.77
N ASN A 97 -3.49 26.34 -2.10
CA ASN A 97 -4.33 27.13 -1.21
C ASN A 97 -5.79 26.65 -1.22
N PRO A 98 -6.08 25.47 -0.63
CA PRO A 98 -7.42 24.89 -0.63
C PRO A 98 -8.44 25.70 0.19
N ASP A 99 -7.97 26.61 1.05
CA ASP A 99 -8.81 27.52 1.84
C ASP A 99 -9.40 28.67 1.01
N ALA A 100 -8.86 28.95 -0.19
CA ALA A 100 -9.30 30.06 -1.04
C ALA A 100 -10.66 29.86 -1.71
N VAL A 101 -11.20 28.64 -1.71
CA VAL A 101 -12.50 28.31 -2.32
C VAL A 101 -13.51 28.00 -1.23
N GLU A 102 -14.76 28.41 -1.42
CA GLU A 102 -15.84 28.05 -0.50
C GLU A 102 -16.24 26.59 -0.70
N LEU A 103 -16.38 25.85 0.41
CA LEU A 103 -16.80 24.45 0.34
C LEU A 103 -18.31 24.37 0.09
N PRO A 104 -18.79 23.49 -0.82
CA PRO A 104 -20.21 23.22 -0.96
C PRO A 104 -20.78 22.65 0.34
N SER A 105 -22.05 22.90 0.63
CA SER A 105 -22.69 22.37 1.83
C SER A 105 -22.69 20.83 1.83
N PRO A 106 -22.29 20.15 2.92
CA PRO A 106 -22.40 18.70 3.02
C PRO A 106 -23.83 18.17 2.82
N LEU A 107 -24.86 18.95 3.18
CA LEU A 107 -26.26 18.61 2.96
C LEU A 107 -26.63 18.50 1.47
N ALA A 108 -25.88 19.18 0.59
CA ALA A 108 -26.11 19.12 -0.85
C ALA A 108 -25.56 17.83 -1.46
N ASP A 109 -24.47 17.28 -0.89
CA ASP A 109 -23.75 16.13 -1.44
C ASP A 109 -24.15 14.81 -0.77
N PHE A 110 -24.55 14.82 0.50
CA PHE A 110 -25.00 13.64 1.26
C PHE A 110 -26.53 13.67 1.44
N PRO A 111 -27.31 12.92 0.63
CA PRO A 111 -28.77 12.98 0.65
C PRO A 111 -29.38 12.63 2.03
N ASP A 112 -28.78 11.65 2.71
CA ASP A 112 -29.28 11.15 3.99
C ASP A 112 -28.77 11.94 5.20
N LEU A 113 -27.90 12.95 5.01
CA LEU A 113 -27.35 13.73 6.12
C LEU A 113 -28.44 14.49 6.87
N ALA A 114 -29.42 15.05 6.15
CA ALA A 114 -30.55 15.72 6.76
C ALA A 114 -31.40 14.76 7.63
N ILE A 115 -31.59 13.53 7.16
CA ILE A 115 -32.35 12.48 7.86
C ILE A 115 -31.62 12.05 9.14
N ALA A 116 -30.30 11.80 9.03
CA ALA A 116 -29.46 11.46 10.17
C ALA A 116 -29.49 12.55 11.25
N VAL A 117 -29.32 13.82 10.85
CA VAL A 117 -29.34 14.96 11.76
C VAL A 117 -30.70 15.12 12.43
N GLN A 118 -31.80 14.97 11.68
CA GLN A 118 -33.15 15.05 12.25
C GLN A 118 -33.35 14.05 13.39
N HIS A 119 -33.05 12.77 13.16
CA HIS A 119 -33.19 11.73 14.19
C HIS A 119 -32.32 12.00 15.42
N LEU A 120 -31.08 12.46 15.22
CA LEU A 120 -30.18 12.78 16.33
C LEU A 120 -30.65 14.00 17.13
N VAL A 121 -31.17 15.05 16.48
CA VAL A 121 -31.75 16.21 17.16
C VAL A 121 -32.97 15.81 17.99
N GLU A 122 -33.86 14.98 17.43
CA GLU A 122 -35.04 14.47 18.13
C GLU A 122 -34.66 13.65 19.36
N ALA A 123 -33.70 12.72 19.23
CA ALA A 123 -33.20 11.93 20.34
C ALA A 123 -32.56 12.78 21.44
N ILE A 124 -31.75 13.77 21.08
CA ILE A 124 -31.14 14.69 22.05
C ILE A 124 -32.23 15.47 22.80
N ALA A 125 -33.24 15.97 22.09
CA ALA A 125 -34.33 16.74 22.70
C ALA A 125 -35.20 15.89 23.64
N GLN A 126 -35.39 14.60 23.33
CA GLN A 126 -36.20 13.66 24.12
C GLN A 126 -35.41 13.01 25.27
N GLY A 127 -34.07 13.12 25.27
CA GLY A 127 -33.21 12.43 26.23
C GLY A 127 -33.07 10.94 25.94
N ASP A 128 -33.26 10.54 24.68
CA ASP A 128 -33.07 9.16 24.23
C ASP A 128 -31.58 8.78 24.27
N LYS A 129 -31.30 7.50 24.50
CA LYS A 129 -29.95 6.95 24.48
C LYS A 129 -29.51 6.67 23.06
N ILE A 130 -28.33 7.17 22.72
CA ILE A 130 -27.66 6.96 21.43
C ILE A 130 -26.46 6.07 21.69
N ALA A 131 -26.28 5.01 20.91
CA ALA A 131 -25.08 4.17 20.97
C ALA A 131 -24.25 4.27 19.70
N ILE A 132 -22.95 4.52 19.86
CA ILE A 132 -21.99 4.51 18.76
C ILE A 132 -21.41 3.10 18.61
N CYS A 133 -21.52 2.49 17.44
CA CYS A 133 -20.83 1.23 17.12
C CYS A 133 -19.59 1.51 16.28
N GLY A 134 -18.42 1.54 16.91
CA GLY A 134 -17.15 1.85 16.24
C GLY A 134 -16.39 0.63 15.74
N ASP A 135 -15.25 0.90 15.09
CA ASP A 135 -14.24 -0.11 14.75
C ASP A 135 -12.96 0.01 15.59
N TYR A 136 -12.17 -1.06 15.60
CA TYR A 136 -10.98 -1.20 16.44
C TYR A 136 -9.73 -0.54 15.86
N ASP A 137 -9.72 -0.02 14.63
CA ASP A 137 -8.56 0.67 14.09
C ASP A 137 -8.56 2.18 14.39
N ALA A 138 -7.53 2.90 13.92
CA ALA A 138 -7.40 4.32 14.22
C ALA A 138 -8.56 5.16 13.68
N ASP A 139 -9.13 4.82 12.53
CA ASP A 139 -10.26 5.57 11.96
C ASP A 139 -11.50 5.35 12.82
N GLY A 140 -11.88 4.09 13.07
CA GLY A 140 -13.01 3.75 13.94
C GLY A 140 -12.89 4.32 15.36
N MET A 141 -11.71 4.23 16.00
CA MET A 141 -11.52 4.74 17.37
C MET A 141 -11.52 6.27 17.42
N THR A 142 -10.93 6.97 16.45
CA THR A 142 -10.96 8.44 16.41
C THR A 142 -12.35 8.97 16.05
N SER A 143 -13.06 8.28 15.15
CA SER A 143 -14.47 8.56 14.82
C SER A 143 -15.38 8.42 16.04
N THR A 144 -15.21 7.33 16.79
CA THR A 144 -15.97 7.08 18.02
C THR A 144 -15.70 8.18 19.04
N ALA A 145 -14.43 8.53 19.28
CA ALA A 145 -14.08 9.61 20.20
C ALA A 145 -14.63 10.97 19.76
N LEU A 146 -14.61 11.25 18.45
CA LEU A 146 -15.13 12.47 17.84
C LEU A 146 -16.63 12.61 18.11
N LEU A 147 -17.42 11.57 17.82
CA LEU A 147 -18.86 11.61 18.04
C LEU A 147 -19.23 11.59 19.52
N ILE A 148 -18.48 10.89 20.38
CA ILE A 148 -18.70 10.96 21.84
C ILE A 148 -18.54 12.40 22.33
N ARG A 149 -17.47 13.09 21.93
CA ARG A 149 -17.24 14.49 22.31
C ARG A 149 -18.35 15.39 21.76
N ALA A 150 -18.70 15.27 20.48
CA ALA A 150 -19.75 16.06 19.86
C ALA A 150 -21.11 15.86 20.53
N LEU A 151 -21.58 14.61 20.65
CA LEU A 151 -22.88 14.27 21.21
C LEU A 151 -23.00 14.72 22.68
N ARG A 152 -21.96 14.47 23.50
CA ARG A 152 -21.96 14.91 24.90
C ARG A 152 -21.94 16.43 25.05
N SER A 153 -21.19 17.15 24.20
CA SER A 153 -21.22 18.61 24.16
C SER A 153 -22.58 19.19 23.78
N LEU A 154 -23.42 18.43 23.07
CA LEU A 154 -24.79 18.79 22.69
C LEU A 154 -25.84 18.31 23.70
N GLY A 155 -25.43 17.64 24.79
CA GLY A 155 -26.33 17.18 25.85
C GLY A 155 -26.90 15.76 25.65
N ALA A 156 -26.40 15.00 24.68
CA ALA A 156 -26.86 13.64 24.42
C ALA A 156 -26.40 12.64 25.50
N ILE A 157 -27.18 11.57 25.69
CA ILE A 157 -26.77 10.37 26.42
C ILE A 157 -26.11 9.40 25.43
N ALA A 158 -24.79 9.51 25.30
CA ALA A 158 -24.00 8.74 24.34
C ALA A 158 -23.26 7.54 24.98
N ASN A 159 -23.64 6.34 24.56
CA ASN A 159 -22.98 5.06 24.81
C ASN A 159 -22.14 4.65 23.60
N TYR A 160 -21.28 3.64 23.74
CA TYR A 160 -20.54 3.09 22.62
C TYR A 160 -20.21 1.61 22.83
N ALA A 161 -19.97 0.90 21.73
CA ALA A 161 -19.35 -0.41 21.71
C ALA A 161 -18.35 -0.51 20.55
N ILE A 162 -17.26 -1.24 20.77
CA ILE A 162 -16.27 -1.55 19.75
C ILE A 162 -16.09 -3.07 19.77
N PRO A 163 -16.23 -3.77 18.62
CA PRO A 163 -16.10 -5.21 18.57
C PRO A 163 -14.65 -5.64 18.84
N SER A 164 -14.50 -6.81 19.47
CA SER A 164 -13.18 -7.41 19.63
C SER A 164 -12.68 -7.99 18.30
N ARG A 165 -11.58 -7.45 17.78
CA ARG A 165 -10.89 -7.99 16.59
C ARG A 165 -10.55 -9.48 16.71
N MET A 166 -10.26 -9.93 17.93
CA MET A 166 -9.78 -11.28 18.23
C MET A 166 -10.91 -12.29 18.20
N THR A 167 -12.06 -11.95 18.78
CA THR A 167 -13.14 -12.91 19.07
C THR A 167 -14.42 -12.68 18.29
N GLU A 168 -14.70 -11.44 17.89
CA GLU A 168 -16.00 -11.05 17.31
C GLU A 168 -15.89 -10.67 15.84
N GLY A 169 -14.69 -10.27 15.40
CA GLY A 169 -14.45 -9.84 14.03
C GLY A 169 -14.65 -8.34 13.89
N TYR A 170 -15.10 -7.92 12.70
CA TYR A 170 -15.13 -6.53 12.26
C TYR A 170 -16.57 -6.00 12.25
N GLY A 171 -16.74 -4.77 12.76
CA GLY A 171 -17.99 -4.00 12.72
C GLY A 171 -19.14 -4.51 13.61
N ILE A 172 -20.30 -3.87 13.44
CA ILE A 172 -21.55 -4.21 14.14
C ILE A 172 -21.95 -5.67 13.91
N ASN A 173 -22.40 -6.35 14.98
CA ASN A 173 -22.89 -7.72 14.95
C ASN A 173 -24.19 -7.87 15.76
N GLU A 174 -24.89 -9.00 15.59
CA GLU A 174 -26.18 -9.24 16.24
C GLU A 174 -26.11 -9.20 17.77
N ARG A 175 -25.00 -9.64 18.38
CA ARG A 175 -24.80 -9.54 19.83
C ARG A 175 -24.84 -8.08 20.30
N ILE A 176 -24.05 -7.22 19.65
CA ILE A 176 -24.00 -5.78 19.99
C ILE A 176 -25.39 -5.16 19.85
N VAL A 177 -26.13 -5.52 18.81
CA VAL A 177 -27.50 -5.05 18.57
C VAL A 177 -28.44 -5.47 19.70
N GLU A 178 -28.42 -6.73 20.11
CA GLU A 178 -29.25 -7.24 21.20
C GLU A 178 -28.88 -6.60 22.55
N ASP A 179 -27.60 -6.40 22.82
CA ASP A 179 -27.12 -5.74 24.04
C ASP A 179 -27.58 -4.27 24.07
N PHE A 180 -27.49 -3.54 22.95
CA PHE A 180 -28.01 -2.18 22.85
C PHE A 180 -29.53 -2.12 23.04
N HIS A 181 -30.27 -3.05 22.46
CA HIS A 181 -31.72 -3.12 22.68
C HIS A 181 -32.05 -3.39 24.17
N ALA A 182 -31.32 -4.30 24.82
CA ALA A 182 -31.48 -4.61 26.24
C ALA A 182 -31.16 -3.39 27.14
N ASP A 183 -30.20 -2.57 26.75
CA ASP A 183 -29.84 -1.31 27.43
C ASP A 183 -30.83 -0.16 27.16
N GLY A 184 -31.84 -0.40 26.31
CA GLY A 184 -32.85 0.57 25.92
C GLY A 184 -32.27 1.69 25.07
N ILE A 185 -31.36 1.37 24.15
CA ILE A 185 -30.87 2.27 23.11
C ILE A 185 -31.96 2.47 22.04
N GLN A 186 -32.18 3.72 21.63
CA GLN A 186 -33.15 4.08 20.59
C GLN A 186 -32.47 4.25 19.23
N ILE A 187 -31.24 4.77 19.22
CA ILE A 187 -30.48 5.05 18.01
C ILE A 187 -29.11 4.37 18.05
N ILE A 188 -28.80 3.57 17.04
CA ILE A 188 -27.48 3.05 16.75
C ILE A 188 -26.83 3.91 15.66
N LEU A 189 -25.65 4.43 15.94
CA LEU A 189 -24.83 5.19 15.00
C LEU A 189 -23.53 4.41 14.73
N THR A 190 -23.41 3.78 13.57
CA THR A 190 -22.16 3.10 13.22
C THR A 190 -21.12 4.13 12.77
N VAL A 191 -19.86 3.89 13.10
CA VAL A 191 -18.72 4.67 12.57
C VAL A 191 -17.66 3.74 12.01
N ASP A 192 -17.24 4.03 10.78
CA ASP A 192 -16.21 3.26 10.08
C ASP A 192 -16.56 1.76 9.92
N ASN A 193 -17.85 1.45 9.93
CA ASN A 193 -18.38 0.12 9.66
C ASN A 193 -19.89 0.20 9.37
N GLY A 194 -20.48 -0.93 8.99
CA GLY A 194 -21.93 -1.12 8.88
C GLY A 194 -22.44 -1.17 7.44
N ILE A 195 -21.72 -0.66 6.44
CA ILE A 195 -22.23 -0.62 5.05
C ILE A 195 -22.51 -2.01 4.47
N ALA A 196 -21.82 -3.04 4.96
CA ALA A 196 -22.01 -4.44 4.57
C ALA A 196 -22.79 -5.27 5.61
N ALA A 197 -23.20 -4.68 6.74
CA ALA A 197 -23.76 -5.41 7.88
C ALA A 197 -25.30 -5.58 7.78
N ILE A 198 -25.77 -6.25 6.71
CA ILE A 198 -27.20 -6.40 6.43
C ILE A 198 -27.95 -7.07 7.58
N ALA A 199 -27.48 -8.24 8.05
CA ALA A 199 -28.18 -9.01 9.07
C ALA A 199 -28.26 -8.28 10.44
N PRO A 200 -27.15 -7.77 11.01
CA PRO A 200 -27.22 -6.98 12.25
C PRO A 200 -28.12 -5.74 12.14
N ILE A 201 -28.05 -5.00 11.03
CA ILE A 201 -28.87 -3.79 10.85
C ILE A 201 -30.34 -4.14 10.68
N THR A 202 -30.65 -5.20 9.93
CA THR A 202 -32.03 -5.71 9.83
C THR A 202 -32.57 -6.06 11.20
N ARG A 203 -31.77 -6.75 12.03
CA ARG A 203 -32.15 -7.11 13.39
C ARG A 203 -32.42 -5.89 14.27
N ALA A 204 -31.60 -4.85 14.17
CA ALA A 204 -31.80 -3.60 14.90
C ALA A 204 -33.13 -2.93 14.54
N VAL A 205 -33.48 -2.91 13.25
CA VAL A 205 -34.75 -2.36 12.76
C VAL A 205 -35.95 -3.19 13.19
N GLU A 206 -35.85 -4.53 13.19
CA GLU A 206 -36.89 -5.42 13.72
C GLU A 206 -37.15 -5.19 15.22
N LEU A 207 -36.11 -4.82 15.97
CA LEU A 207 -36.18 -4.45 17.38
C LEU A 207 -36.67 -3.00 17.61
N GLY A 208 -36.98 -2.26 16.53
CA GLY A 208 -37.53 -0.92 16.60
C GLY A 208 -36.50 0.19 16.84
N MET A 209 -35.21 -0.10 16.72
CA MET A 209 -34.15 0.91 16.82
C MET A 209 -33.97 1.62 15.47
N ILE A 210 -33.61 2.90 15.54
CA ILE A 210 -33.13 3.67 14.39
C ILE A 210 -31.64 3.37 14.21
N VAL A 211 -31.23 3.13 12.97
CA VAL A 211 -29.84 2.89 12.59
C VAL A 211 -29.40 3.96 11.59
N ILE A 212 -28.33 4.66 11.93
CA ILE A 212 -27.62 5.60 11.05
C ILE A 212 -26.25 4.99 10.77
N VAL A 213 -25.95 4.75 9.50
CA VAL A 213 -24.65 4.21 9.07
C VAL A 213 -23.72 5.33 8.66
N THR A 214 -22.56 5.44 9.27
CA THR A 214 -21.47 6.30 8.78
C THR A 214 -20.25 5.44 8.46
N ASP A 215 -19.88 5.38 7.19
CA ASP A 215 -18.89 4.43 6.68
C ASP A 215 -18.21 4.98 5.40
N HIS A 216 -17.06 4.44 5.03
CA HIS A 216 -16.34 4.76 3.80
C HIS A 216 -15.90 3.52 3.00
N HIS A 217 -16.17 2.33 3.51
CA HIS A 217 -15.87 1.06 2.84
C HIS A 217 -16.62 0.87 1.52
N ASP A 218 -16.14 -0.06 0.70
CA ASP A 218 -16.74 -0.38 -0.60
C ASP A 218 -18.21 -0.80 -0.45
N LEU A 219 -19.05 -0.34 -1.37
CA LEU A 219 -20.47 -0.59 -1.34
C LEU A 219 -20.77 -2.05 -1.74
N PRO A 220 -21.55 -2.82 -0.95
CA PRO A 220 -22.06 -4.10 -1.38
C PRO A 220 -23.12 -3.94 -2.48
N GLU A 221 -23.50 -5.05 -3.12
CA GLU A 221 -24.60 -5.06 -4.11
C GLU A 221 -25.95 -4.65 -3.49
N THR A 222 -26.17 -4.99 -2.22
CA THR A 222 -27.38 -4.66 -1.47
C THR A 222 -26.99 -3.88 -0.21
N LEU A 223 -27.55 -2.68 -0.08
CA LEU A 223 -27.34 -1.84 1.09
C LEU A 223 -28.20 -2.31 2.28
N PRO A 224 -27.72 -2.16 3.52
CA PRO A 224 -28.48 -2.51 4.71
C PRO A 224 -29.71 -1.61 4.88
N PRO A 225 -30.77 -2.07 5.56
CA PRO A 225 -32.03 -1.32 5.71
C PRO A 225 -31.94 -0.23 6.80
N ALA A 226 -30.88 0.58 6.80
CA ALA A 226 -30.71 1.69 7.74
C ALA A 226 -31.60 2.89 7.38
N GLN A 227 -31.96 3.72 8.35
CA GLN A 227 -32.75 4.93 8.14
C GLN A 227 -31.96 6.03 7.41
N ALA A 228 -30.64 6.05 7.58
CA ALA A 228 -29.74 6.96 6.88
C ALA A 228 -28.39 6.29 6.65
N ILE A 229 -27.82 6.46 5.45
CA ILE A 229 -26.49 5.95 5.09
C ILE A 229 -25.62 7.11 4.59
N LEU A 230 -24.60 7.45 5.38
CA LEU A 230 -23.57 8.40 5.02
C LEU A 230 -22.32 7.63 4.56
N ASN A 231 -22.18 7.48 3.25
CA ASN A 231 -20.97 6.92 2.66
C ASN A 231 -20.49 7.79 1.49
N PRO A 232 -19.24 8.28 1.49
CA PRO A 232 -18.69 9.07 0.38
C PRO A 232 -18.77 8.36 -0.97
N LYS A 233 -18.88 7.03 -0.98
CA LYS A 233 -19.04 6.25 -2.21
C LYS A 233 -20.44 6.37 -2.85
N LEU A 234 -21.42 6.94 -2.14
CA LEU A 234 -22.77 7.21 -2.63
C LEU A 234 -22.95 8.61 -3.24
N ILE A 235 -21.96 9.51 -3.07
CA ILE A 235 -22.02 10.89 -3.60
C ILE A 235 -21.33 10.99 -4.97
N ALA A 236 -21.47 12.13 -5.67
CA ALA A 236 -20.86 12.35 -6.97
C ALA A 236 -19.32 12.17 -6.95
N GLU A 237 -18.74 11.58 -7.99
CA GLU A 237 -17.27 11.38 -8.10
C GLU A 237 -16.48 12.70 -8.07
N THR A 238 -17.10 13.80 -8.50
CA THR A 238 -16.51 15.14 -8.50
C THR A 238 -16.63 15.86 -7.15
N SER A 239 -17.35 15.30 -6.18
CA SER A 239 -17.53 15.92 -4.87
C SER A 239 -16.19 16.02 -4.14
N PRO A 240 -15.90 17.16 -3.48
CA PRO A 240 -14.69 17.29 -2.68
C PRO A 240 -14.68 16.38 -1.45
N TYR A 241 -15.84 15.82 -1.05
CA TYR A 241 -16.01 14.92 0.08
C TYR A 241 -15.79 13.43 -0.26
N ARG A 242 -15.57 13.10 -1.54
CA ARG A 242 -15.49 11.71 -2.03
C ARG A 242 -14.38 10.89 -1.37
N GLY A 243 -13.31 11.55 -0.92
CA GLY A 243 -12.15 10.92 -0.29
C GLY A 243 -12.21 10.80 1.23
N LEU A 244 -13.30 11.20 1.89
CA LEU A 244 -13.40 11.14 3.35
C LEU A 244 -13.21 9.69 3.88
N ALA A 245 -12.46 9.57 4.97
CA ALA A 245 -12.48 8.38 5.83
C ALA A 245 -13.71 8.40 6.75
N GLY A 246 -13.92 7.35 7.55
CA GLY A 246 -14.96 7.28 8.57
C GLY A 246 -14.95 8.48 9.51
N VAL A 247 -13.77 8.91 9.98
CA VAL A 247 -13.64 10.10 10.86
C VAL A 247 -14.06 11.38 10.16
N GLY A 248 -13.90 11.43 8.84
CA GLY A 248 -14.36 12.52 7.99
C GLY A 248 -15.88 12.59 7.89
N VAL A 249 -16.53 11.45 7.72
CA VAL A 249 -17.99 11.34 7.73
C VAL A 249 -18.53 11.70 9.12
N ALA A 250 -17.88 11.24 10.19
CA ALA A 250 -18.21 11.61 11.56
C ALA A 250 -18.05 13.12 11.81
N TYR A 251 -17.00 13.74 11.26
CA TYR A 251 -16.75 15.18 11.38
C TYR A 251 -17.86 16.01 10.75
N ILE A 252 -18.26 15.70 9.51
CA ILE A 252 -19.35 16.43 8.84
C ILE A 252 -20.69 16.26 9.57
N LEU A 253 -20.98 15.06 10.07
CA LEU A 253 -22.19 14.78 10.83
C LEU A 253 -22.22 15.59 12.12
N ALA A 254 -21.11 15.63 12.86
CA ALA A 254 -20.99 16.38 14.11
C ALA A 254 -21.15 17.89 13.90
N LEU A 255 -20.52 18.45 12.85
CA LEU A 255 -20.66 19.87 12.53
C LEU A 255 -22.10 20.24 12.16
N GLU A 256 -22.75 19.43 11.34
CA GLU A 256 -24.12 19.69 10.87
C GLU A 256 -25.15 19.50 11.99
N LEU A 257 -24.94 18.52 12.86
CA LEU A 257 -25.74 18.31 14.06
C LEU A 257 -25.63 19.51 15.02
N ALA A 258 -24.42 19.93 15.35
CA ALA A 258 -24.19 21.10 16.21
C ALA A 258 -24.74 22.38 15.59
N ARG A 259 -24.59 22.55 14.27
CA ARG A 259 -25.17 23.70 13.55
C ARG A 259 -26.68 23.76 13.74
N THR A 260 -27.35 22.62 13.62
CA THR A 260 -28.80 22.52 13.78
C THR A 260 -29.23 22.78 15.22
N CYS A 261 -28.55 22.17 16.21
CA CYS A 261 -28.84 22.38 17.63
C CYS A 261 -28.63 23.82 18.10
N TRP A 262 -27.63 24.53 17.55
CA TRP A 262 -27.29 25.90 17.93
C TRP A 262 -27.92 26.96 17.03
N ALA A 263 -28.70 26.55 16.02
CA ALA A 263 -29.29 27.44 15.01
C ALA A 263 -28.26 28.32 14.29
N GLU A 264 -27.07 27.76 14.02
CA GLU A 264 -25.99 28.45 13.32
C GLU A 264 -26.25 28.55 11.82
N SER A 265 -25.71 29.62 11.24
CA SER A 265 -25.91 29.93 9.82
C SER A 265 -25.26 28.92 8.86
N SER A 266 -24.19 28.24 9.30
CA SER A 266 -23.39 27.32 8.48
C SER A 266 -22.59 26.34 9.35
N PRO A 267 -22.33 25.10 8.91
CA PRO A 267 -21.48 24.18 9.66
C PRO A 267 -20.04 24.71 9.79
N TRP A 268 -19.63 25.64 8.92
CA TRP A 268 -18.33 26.28 8.97
C TRP A 268 -18.20 27.33 10.08
N ALA A 269 -19.31 27.87 10.58
CA ALA A 269 -19.32 28.69 11.79
C ALA A 269 -19.01 27.82 13.02
N VAL A 270 -19.64 26.64 13.09
CA VAL A 270 -19.37 25.63 14.13
C VAL A 270 -17.92 25.16 14.08
N ALA A 271 -17.37 24.94 12.88
CA ALA A 271 -15.97 24.51 12.71
C ALA A 271 -14.95 25.47 13.34
N GLN A 272 -15.28 26.76 13.45
CA GLN A 272 -14.42 27.77 14.08
C GLN A 272 -14.57 27.85 15.61
N SER A 273 -15.60 27.22 16.18
CA SER A 273 -15.81 27.15 17.63
C SER A 273 -14.78 26.24 18.33
N ALA A 274 -14.74 26.29 19.66
CA ALA A 274 -13.89 25.40 20.47
C ALA A 274 -14.22 23.91 20.23
N LEU A 275 -15.51 23.58 20.04
CA LEU A 275 -15.92 22.23 19.68
C LEU A 275 -15.38 21.88 18.29
N GLY A 276 -15.60 22.75 17.29
CA GLY A 276 -15.14 22.53 15.92
C GLY A 276 -13.64 22.25 15.81
N GLN A 277 -12.82 22.99 16.56
CA GLN A 277 -11.36 22.79 16.63
C GLN A 277 -10.98 21.46 17.30
N THR A 278 -11.68 21.09 18.39
CA THR A 278 -11.50 19.79 19.06
C THR A 278 -11.82 18.63 18.12
N LEU A 279 -12.91 18.73 17.36
CA LEU A 279 -13.30 17.71 16.39
C LEU A 279 -12.34 17.66 15.19
N LEU A 280 -11.78 18.80 14.78
CA LEU A 280 -10.78 18.90 13.71
C LEU A 280 -9.46 18.19 14.08
N ASP A 281 -9.06 18.24 15.35
CA ASP A 281 -7.87 17.52 15.82
C ASP A 281 -8.03 16.00 15.70
N LEU A 282 -9.19 15.48 16.11
CA LEU A 282 -9.51 14.05 15.98
C LEU A 282 -9.65 13.65 14.51
N PHE A 283 -10.30 14.48 13.69
CA PHE A 283 -10.36 14.30 12.24
C PHE A 283 -8.95 14.19 11.64
N THR A 284 -8.05 15.10 12.00
CA THR A 284 -6.69 15.15 11.46
C THR A 284 -5.89 13.92 11.87
N LEU A 285 -5.99 13.53 13.14
CA LEU A 285 -5.33 12.35 13.68
C LEU A 285 -5.82 11.06 13.00
N GLY A 286 -7.14 10.89 12.88
CA GLY A 286 -7.77 9.73 12.26
C GLY A 286 -7.45 9.62 10.78
N THR A 287 -7.67 10.70 10.01
CA THR A 287 -7.47 10.74 8.56
C THR A 287 -6.03 10.36 8.18
N ILE A 288 -5.04 10.88 8.92
CA ILE A 288 -3.63 10.54 8.65
C ILE A 288 -3.30 9.11 9.13
N ALA A 289 -3.85 8.68 10.27
CA ALA A 289 -3.59 7.34 10.80
C ALA A 289 -4.23 6.21 9.97
N ASP A 290 -5.32 6.52 9.26
CA ASP A 290 -5.99 5.64 8.29
C ASP A 290 -5.28 5.60 6.93
N LEU A 291 -4.33 6.50 6.70
CA LEU A 291 -3.69 6.69 5.39
C LEU A 291 -4.71 7.08 4.30
N ALA A 292 -5.74 7.84 4.67
CA ALA A 292 -6.73 8.33 3.73
C ALA A 292 -6.10 9.29 2.70
N PRO A 293 -6.63 9.38 1.46
CA PRO A 293 -6.11 10.29 0.45
C PRO A 293 -6.17 11.76 0.91
N LEU A 294 -5.04 12.46 0.86
CA LEU A 294 -4.91 13.88 1.23
C LEU A 294 -5.22 14.79 0.04
N SER A 295 -6.41 14.64 -0.51
CA SER A 295 -6.99 15.45 -1.59
C SER A 295 -8.35 16.03 -1.15
N GLY A 296 -8.94 16.93 -1.94
CA GLY A 296 -10.25 17.51 -1.63
C GLY A 296 -10.34 18.13 -0.23
N VAL A 297 -11.41 17.83 0.50
CA VAL A 297 -11.59 18.34 1.87
C VAL A 297 -10.59 17.77 2.88
N ASN A 298 -10.10 16.54 2.69
CA ASN A 298 -9.09 15.96 3.57
C ASN A 298 -7.83 16.82 3.57
N ARG A 299 -7.35 17.22 2.38
CA ARG A 299 -6.19 18.10 2.26
C ARG A 299 -6.40 19.40 3.03
N ARG A 300 -7.54 20.04 2.81
CA ARG A 300 -7.90 21.33 3.42
C ARG A 300 -7.90 21.24 4.95
N TRP A 301 -8.67 20.31 5.49
CA TRP A 301 -8.86 20.20 6.94
C TRP A 301 -7.63 19.64 7.64
N VAL A 302 -6.90 18.69 7.03
CA VAL A 302 -5.61 18.25 7.57
C VAL A 302 -4.60 19.40 7.60
N GLN A 303 -4.53 20.25 6.57
CA GLN A 303 -3.64 21.42 6.58
C GLN A 303 -4.00 22.42 7.69
N GLN A 304 -5.29 22.59 8.01
CA GLN A 304 -5.73 23.39 9.15
C GLN A 304 -5.41 22.71 10.49
N GLY A 305 -5.77 21.44 10.63
CA GLY A 305 -5.59 20.69 11.86
C GLY A 305 -4.13 20.46 12.23
N LEU A 306 -3.22 20.26 11.28
CA LEU A 306 -1.77 20.17 11.57
C LEU A 306 -1.20 21.42 12.23
N ARG A 307 -1.77 22.60 11.96
CA ARG A 307 -1.39 23.86 12.62
C ARG A 307 -1.89 23.92 14.07
N HIS A 308 -3.00 23.25 14.37
CA HIS A 308 -3.68 23.29 15.66
C HIS A 308 -3.26 22.13 16.60
N LEU A 309 -3.06 20.93 16.05
CA LEU A 309 -2.79 19.68 16.77
C LEU A 309 -1.66 19.76 17.82
N PRO A 310 -0.52 20.46 17.58
CA PRO A 310 0.52 20.62 18.59
C PRO A 310 0.01 21.29 19.88
N LYS A 311 -1.05 22.09 19.79
CA LYS A 311 -1.70 22.80 20.90
C LYS A 311 -3.14 22.34 21.12
N SER A 312 -3.46 21.12 20.68
CA SER A 312 -4.77 20.50 20.87
C SER A 312 -5.25 20.64 22.33
N PRO A 313 -6.50 21.04 22.57
CA PRO A 313 -7.08 21.10 23.91
C PRO A 313 -7.39 19.70 24.47
N ILE A 314 -7.30 18.65 23.66
CA ILE A 314 -7.57 17.26 24.07
C ILE A 314 -6.36 16.74 24.87
N PRO A 315 -6.49 16.47 26.17
CA PRO A 315 -5.35 16.02 26.99
C PRO A 315 -4.72 14.73 26.46
N GLY A 316 -5.53 13.83 25.89
CA GLY A 316 -5.06 12.60 25.25
C GLY A 316 -4.16 12.82 24.05
N VAL A 317 -4.47 13.81 23.20
CA VAL A 317 -3.62 14.14 22.04
C VAL A 317 -2.29 14.70 22.52
N GLN A 318 -2.30 15.59 23.51
CA GLN A 318 -1.09 16.15 24.12
C GLN A 318 -0.22 15.05 24.75
N ALA A 319 -0.83 14.14 25.51
CA ALA A 319 -0.15 13.00 26.11
C ALA A 319 0.46 12.07 25.04
N LEU A 320 -0.25 11.81 23.93
CA LEU A 320 0.29 11.05 22.79
C LEU A 320 1.49 11.71 22.14
N ILE A 321 1.45 13.03 21.91
CA ILE A 321 2.58 13.81 21.38
C ILE A 321 3.79 13.69 22.32
N GLN A 322 3.54 13.80 23.63
CA GLN A 322 4.57 13.69 24.66
C GLN A 322 5.24 12.31 24.68
N VAL A 323 4.48 11.23 24.83
CA VAL A 323 5.04 9.86 24.85
C VAL A 323 5.65 9.47 23.50
N ALA A 324 5.21 10.10 22.41
CA ALA A 324 5.80 9.92 21.12
C ALA A 324 7.16 10.60 20.96
N GLY A 325 7.54 11.51 21.87
CA GLY A 325 8.78 12.30 21.79
C GLY A 325 8.70 13.40 20.73
N LEU A 326 7.52 14.02 20.58
CA LEU A 326 7.20 15.02 19.56
C LEU A 326 6.90 16.41 20.15
N SER A 327 7.19 16.64 21.43
CA SER A 327 6.87 17.90 22.14
C SER A 327 7.68 19.13 21.72
N ASP A 328 8.55 19.03 20.71
CA ASP A 328 9.29 20.20 20.22
C ASP A 328 8.38 21.06 19.34
N GLU A 329 7.69 22.01 19.97
CA GLU A 329 6.77 22.94 19.30
C GLU A 329 7.42 23.71 18.14
N LYS A 330 8.75 23.88 18.14
CA LYS A 330 9.45 24.64 17.10
C LYS A 330 9.47 23.94 15.74
N LYS A 331 9.26 22.62 15.70
CA LYS A 331 9.34 21.83 14.46
C LYS A 331 8.00 21.62 13.76
N GLY A 332 6.89 21.97 14.42
CA GLY A 332 5.54 21.63 13.95
C GLY A 332 5.34 20.10 13.85
N LEU A 333 4.10 19.67 13.61
CA LEU A 333 3.82 18.27 13.28
C LEU A 333 3.60 18.15 11.78
N LYS A 334 4.44 17.34 11.12
CA LYS A 334 4.20 16.94 9.73
C LYS A 334 3.35 15.65 9.67
N PRO A 335 2.64 15.36 8.57
CA PRO A 335 1.85 14.13 8.44
C PRO A 335 2.63 12.86 8.76
N GLU A 336 3.91 12.80 8.40
CA GLU A 336 4.78 11.65 8.65
C GLU A 336 4.96 11.40 10.15
N ALA A 337 5.04 12.46 10.97
CA ALA A 337 5.11 12.33 12.42
C ALA A 337 3.83 11.68 12.97
N ILE A 338 2.68 12.00 12.41
CA ILE A 338 1.40 11.40 12.83
C ILE A 338 1.32 9.97 12.31
N GLY A 339 1.49 9.74 11.01
CA GLY A 339 1.36 8.42 10.36
C GLY A 339 2.39 7.39 10.83
N PHE A 340 3.60 7.81 11.22
CA PHE A 340 4.66 6.90 11.66
C PHE A 340 4.94 6.90 13.18
N ARG A 341 4.40 7.86 13.95
CA ARG A 341 4.59 7.90 15.41
C ARG A 341 3.28 7.89 16.18
N LEU A 342 2.32 8.78 15.91
CA LEU A 342 1.07 8.82 16.67
C LEU A 342 0.11 7.68 16.29
N GLY A 343 -0.22 7.57 15.01
CA GLY A 343 -1.11 6.54 14.46
C GLY A 343 -0.72 5.11 14.86
N PRO A 344 0.57 4.70 14.80
CA PRO A 344 0.98 3.37 15.23
C PRO A 344 0.74 3.05 16.71
N ARG A 345 0.68 4.06 17.60
CA ARG A 345 0.36 3.84 19.02
C ARG A 345 -1.10 3.50 19.21
N ILE A 346 -1.96 4.23 18.52
CA ILE A 346 -3.40 3.98 18.47
C ILE A 346 -3.68 2.63 17.83
N ASN A 347 -3.19 2.41 16.60
CA ASN A 347 -3.38 1.18 15.85
C ASN A 347 -2.79 -0.07 16.52
N ALA A 348 -1.79 0.07 17.40
CA ALA A 348 -1.28 -1.06 18.15
C ALA A 348 -2.32 -1.61 19.13
N VAL A 349 -3.10 -0.73 19.78
CA VAL A 349 -4.18 -1.12 20.69
C VAL A 349 -5.20 -1.97 19.95
N GLY A 350 -5.74 -1.48 18.84
CA GLY A 350 -6.67 -2.22 17.98
C GLY A 350 -6.19 -3.57 17.44
N ARG A 351 -4.88 -3.84 17.49
CA ARG A 351 -4.28 -5.07 16.96
C ARG A 351 -4.07 -6.14 18.02
N ILE A 352 -3.70 -5.73 19.24
CA ILE A 352 -3.22 -6.66 20.27
C ILE A 352 -3.75 -6.36 21.68
N ALA A 353 -4.65 -5.39 21.86
CA ALA A 353 -5.21 -5.00 23.16
C ALA A 353 -6.66 -4.50 23.02
N ASP A 354 -7.22 -3.93 24.10
CA ASP A 354 -8.59 -3.43 24.18
C ASP A 354 -8.71 -1.97 23.66
N PRO A 355 -9.48 -1.72 22.58
CA PRO A 355 -9.72 -0.38 22.02
C PRO A 355 -10.25 0.65 23.03
N ILE A 356 -10.91 0.23 24.11
CA ILE A 356 -11.43 1.13 25.16
C ILE A 356 -10.31 2.04 25.69
N THR A 357 -9.06 1.55 25.76
CA THR A 357 -7.90 2.34 26.17
C THR A 357 -7.73 3.62 25.35
N VAL A 358 -7.94 3.54 24.03
CA VAL A 358 -7.82 4.68 23.11
C VAL A 358 -9.05 5.58 23.21
N ILE A 359 -10.24 5.01 23.38
CA ILE A 359 -11.46 5.81 23.55
C ILE A 359 -11.36 6.65 24.81
N GLU A 360 -10.97 6.06 25.94
CA GLU A 360 -10.75 6.80 27.19
C GLU A 360 -9.64 7.86 27.03
N LEU A 361 -8.54 7.52 26.36
CA LEU A 361 -7.47 8.46 26.05
C LEU A 361 -7.98 9.71 25.31
N LEU A 362 -8.76 9.51 24.25
CA LEU A 362 -9.18 10.61 23.36
C LEU A 362 -10.43 11.36 23.88
N THR A 363 -11.19 10.77 24.80
CA THR A 363 -12.43 11.37 25.34
C THR A 363 -12.29 11.92 26.75
N THR A 364 -11.27 11.54 27.52
CA THR A 364 -11.03 12.11 28.86
C THR A 364 -10.62 13.58 28.80
N ASP A 365 -11.03 14.34 29.82
CA ASP A 365 -10.58 15.71 30.06
C ASP A 365 -9.60 15.80 31.24
N ASP A 366 -9.27 14.66 31.87
CA ASP A 366 -8.27 14.56 32.95
C ASP A 366 -6.87 14.29 32.37
N PRO A 367 -5.90 15.21 32.54
CA PRO A 367 -4.54 15.04 32.03
C PRO A 367 -3.78 13.85 32.62
N GLY A 368 -4.06 13.47 33.87
CA GLY A 368 -3.46 12.31 34.53
C GLY A 368 -3.93 11.00 33.91
N ILE A 369 -5.25 10.85 33.71
CA ILE A 369 -5.83 9.70 33.01
C ILE A 369 -5.31 9.65 31.57
N ALA A 370 -5.25 10.79 30.88
CA ALA A 370 -4.73 10.88 29.52
C ALA A 370 -3.28 10.38 29.43
N LEU A 371 -2.40 10.81 30.36
CA LEU A 371 -1.01 10.36 30.38
C LEU A 371 -0.89 8.86 30.66
N GLU A 372 -1.67 8.34 31.61
CA GLU A 372 -1.71 6.91 31.92
C GLU A 372 -2.10 6.08 30.68
N ARG A 373 -3.17 6.47 29.99
CA ARG A 373 -3.64 5.78 28.78
C ARG A 373 -2.68 5.93 27.60
N ALA A 374 -2.02 7.09 27.45
CA ALA A 374 -0.99 7.28 26.42
C ALA A 374 0.24 6.39 26.66
N MET A 375 0.67 6.25 27.93
CA MET A 375 1.75 5.33 28.30
C MET A 375 1.37 3.87 28.02
N ALA A 376 0.12 3.47 28.31
CA ALA A 376 -0.37 2.14 27.95
C ALA A 376 -0.30 1.91 26.43
N CYS A 377 -0.75 2.89 25.62
CA CYS A 377 -0.63 2.81 24.16
C CYS A 377 0.83 2.68 23.69
N GLU A 378 1.78 3.37 24.33
CA GLU A 378 3.21 3.22 24.01
C GLU A 378 3.74 1.82 24.34
N GLN A 379 3.40 1.27 25.51
CA GLN A 379 3.80 -0.09 25.89
C GLN A 379 3.25 -1.13 24.91
N ILE A 380 1.98 -1.01 24.54
CA ILE A 380 1.34 -1.87 23.55
C ILE A 380 2.02 -1.73 22.18
N ASN A 381 2.38 -0.52 21.76
CA ASN A 381 3.12 -0.30 20.53
C ASN A 381 4.53 -0.89 20.55
N GLN A 382 5.24 -0.83 21.68
CA GLN A 382 6.54 -1.48 21.86
C GLN A 382 6.43 -3.00 21.69
N GLU A 383 5.42 -3.61 22.32
CA GLU A 383 5.18 -5.04 22.19
C GLU A 383 4.81 -5.42 20.75
N ARG A 384 3.93 -4.65 20.11
CA ARG A 384 3.58 -4.85 18.70
C ARG A 384 4.81 -4.74 17.79
N ARG A 385 5.74 -3.79 18.02
CA ARG A 385 7.02 -3.69 17.27
C ARG A 385 7.85 -4.95 17.45
N ARG A 386 8.02 -5.40 18.71
CA ARG A 386 8.79 -6.60 19.05
C ARG A 386 8.23 -7.84 18.34
N LEU A 387 6.91 -8.04 18.38
CA LEU A 387 6.24 -9.13 17.66
C LEU A 387 6.48 -9.04 16.15
N CYS A 388 6.33 -7.86 15.54
CA CYS A 388 6.60 -7.68 14.12
C CYS A 388 8.04 -8.03 13.74
N GLU A 389 9.02 -7.63 14.55
CA GLU A 389 10.44 -7.90 14.30
C GLU A 389 10.76 -9.39 14.36
N VAL A 390 10.24 -10.10 15.36
CA VAL A 390 10.40 -11.56 15.50
C VAL A 390 9.79 -12.28 14.30
N ILE A 391 8.52 -11.97 13.98
CA ILE A 391 7.79 -12.60 12.87
C ILE A 391 8.46 -12.30 11.52
N GLU A 392 8.94 -11.08 11.31
CA GLU A 392 9.65 -10.71 10.08
C GLU A 392 10.96 -11.50 9.93
N GLN A 393 11.74 -11.64 11.01
CA GLN A 393 12.98 -12.42 11.00
C GLN A 393 12.71 -13.90 10.70
N GLU A 394 11.71 -14.49 11.35
CA GLU A 394 11.31 -15.88 11.13
C GLU A 394 10.76 -16.10 9.70
N ALA A 395 9.93 -15.19 9.20
CA ALA A 395 9.41 -15.25 7.82
C ALA A 395 10.54 -15.17 6.79
N ILE A 396 11.51 -14.26 6.98
CA ILE A 396 12.68 -14.16 6.11
C ILE A 396 13.55 -15.43 6.18
N ALA A 397 13.73 -16.00 7.37
CA ALA A 397 14.46 -17.26 7.53
C ALA A 397 13.74 -18.42 6.82
N HIS A 398 12.42 -18.49 6.94
CA HIS A 398 11.58 -19.49 6.25
C HIS A 398 11.68 -19.35 4.73
N ILE A 399 11.58 -18.14 4.18
CA ILE A 399 11.72 -17.88 2.73
C ILE A 399 13.13 -18.26 2.24
N LYS A 400 14.18 -17.97 3.01
CA LYS A 400 15.56 -18.35 2.65
C LYS A 400 15.77 -19.87 2.69
N HIS A 401 15.09 -20.58 3.58
CA HIS A 401 15.18 -22.02 3.72
C HIS A 401 14.42 -22.73 2.59
N THR A 402 13.18 -22.31 2.33
CA THR A 402 12.29 -22.90 1.31
C THR A 402 12.67 -22.52 -0.12
N ARG A 403 13.25 -21.33 -0.32
CA ARG A 403 13.69 -20.80 -1.63
C ARG A 403 12.59 -20.90 -2.71
N PRO A 404 11.43 -20.24 -2.51
CA PRO A 404 10.36 -20.27 -3.49
C PRO A 404 10.83 -19.73 -4.84
N ASP A 405 10.37 -20.35 -5.93
CA ASP A 405 10.69 -19.88 -7.28
C ASP A 405 9.68 -18.79 -7.66
N LEU A 406 9.99 -17.54 -7.31
CA LEU A 406 9.12 -16.41 -7.60
C LEU A 406 8.85 -16.20 -9.09
N ASN A 407 9.71 -16.70 -9.99
CA ASN A 407 9.46 -16.61 -11.42
C ASN A 407 8.30 -17.54 -11.84
N ALA A 408 8.20 -18.71 -11.21
CA ALA A 408 7.12 -19.67 -11.43
C ALA A 408 5.87 -19.38 -10.58
N GLU A 409 6.06 -19.03 -9.30
CA GLU A 409 4.99 -18.86 -8.31
C GLU A 409 4.33 -17.48 -8.38
N ARG A 410 5.13 -16.43 -8.61
CA ARG A 410 4.74 -15.00 -8.68
C ARG A 410 4.11 -14.41 -7.41
N VAL A 411 3.89 -15.21 -6.37
CA VAL A 411 3.37 -14.81 -5.05
C VAL A 411 4.17 -15.49 -3.96
N LEU A 412 4.19 -14.89 -2.76
CA LEU A 412 4.76 -15.50 -1.56
C LEU A 412 3.64 -15.98 -0.65
N VAL A 413 3.69 -17.24 -0.23
CA VAL A 413 2.80 -17.79 0.80
C VAL A 413 3.64 -18.29 1.97
N VAL A 414 3.44 -17.72 3.16
CA VAL A 414 4.25 -18.01 4.36
C VAL A 414 3.35 -18.29 5.55
N ILE A 415 3.32 -19.53 6.02
CA ILE A 415 2.52 -19.96 7.18
C ILE A 415 3.45 -20.47 8.28
N HIS A 416 3.26 -20.02 9.51
CA HIS A 416 4.04 -20.49 10.66
C HIS A 416 3.21 -20.46 11.95
N PRO A 417 3.34 -21.47 12.84
CA PRO A 417 2.63 -21.49 14.13
C PRO A 417 3.15 -20.42 15.10
N GLY A 418 2.34 -20.06 16.09
CA GLY A 418 2.69 -19.12 17.16
C GLY A 418 2.80 -17.66 16.76
N TRP A 419 2.56 -17.32 15.48
CA TRP A 419 2.53 -15.92 15.04
C TRP A 419 1.25 -15.23 15.49
N HIS A 420 1.39 -14.02 16.04
CA HIS A 420 0.23 -13.25 16.48
C HIS A 420 -0.53 -12.66 15.27
N HIS A 421 -1.73 -13.16 15.01
CA HIS A 421 -2.53 -12.79 13.83
C HIS A 421 -2.86 -11.28 13.73
N GLY A 422 -2.90 -10.54 14.85
CA GLY A 422 -3.05 -9.08 14.85
C GLY A 422 -1.91 -8.29 14.15
N VAL A 423 -0.73 -8.89 13.97
CA VAL A 423 0.46 -8.21 13.41
C VAL A 423 0.97 -8.79 12.09
N ILE A 424 0.56 -10.00 11.70
CA ILE A 424 1.04 -10.64 10.46
C ILE A 424 0.80 -9.78 9.22
N GLY A 425 -0.30 -9.02 9.17
CA GLY A 425 -0.60 -8.10 8.06
C GLY A 425 0.44 -6.98 7.89
N ILE A 426 1.06 -6.52 8.98
CA ILE A 426 2.15 -5.52 8.94
C ILE A 426 3.41 -6.16 8.35
N VAL A 427 3.71 -7.39 8.76
CA VAL A 427 4.86 -8.14 8.24
C VAL A 427 4.68 -8.45 6.75
N ALA A 428 3.47 -8.81 6.31
CA ALA A 428 3.19 -8.98 4.88
C ALA A 428 3.52 -7.71 4.08
N SER A 429 3.15 -6.51 4.54
CA SER A 429 3.51 -5.26 3.84
C SER A 429 5.02 -5.10 3.72
N ARG A 430 5.79 -5.39 4.78
CA ARG A 430 7.26 -5.32 4.74
C ARG A 430 7.87 -6.35 3.78
N LEU A 431 7.27 -7.54 3.69
CA LEU A 431 7.69 -8.57 2.75
C LEU A 431 7.36 -8.15 1.30
N VAL A 432 6.21 -7.51 1.05
CA VAL A 432 5.89 -6.93 -0.27
C VAL A 432 6.95 -5.89 -0.66
N GLU A 433 7.28 -4.95 0.23
CA GLU A 433 8.34 -3.94 -0.01
C GLU A 433 9.70 -4.58 -0.29
N ARG A 434 10.02 -5.67 0.40
CA ARG A 434 11.32 -6.36 0.30
C ARG A 434 11.46 -7.22 -0.96
N TYR A 435 10.41 -7.92 -1.36
CA TYR A 435 10.44 -8.92 -2.43
C TYR A 435 9.74 -8.48 -3.72
N GLY A 436 8.91 -7.43 -3.68
CA GLY A 436 8.25 -6.88 -4.87
C GLY A 436 7.18 -7.81 -5.47
N VAL A 437 6.56 -8.66 -4.67
CA VAL A 437 5.51 -9.60 -5.08
C VAL A 437 4.36 -9.59 -4.06
N PRO A 438 3.13 -10.02 -4.43
CA PRO A 438 2.06 -10.20 -3.46
C PRO A 438 2.45 -11.21 -2.38
N VAL A 439 2.07 -10.93 -1.14
CA VAL A 439 2.40 -11.76 0.02
C VAL A 439 1.13 -12.17 0.76
N PHE A 440 0.99 -13.47 0.96
CA PHE A 440 0.00 -14.11 1.82
C PHE A 440 0.74 -14.70 3.02
N ILE A 441 0.39 -14.25 4.21
CA ILE A 441 1.03 -14.67 5.45
C ILE A 441 -0.04 -15.21 6.41
N GLY A 442 0.26 -16.25 7.18
CA GLY A 442 -0.72 -16.85 8.08
C GLY A 442 -0.13 -17.58 9.27
N THR A 443 -1.01 -17.88 10.21
CA THR A 443 -0.74 -18.59 11.47
C THR A 443 -1.88 -19.56 11.76
N TYR A 444 -1.63 -20.56 12.60
CA TYR A 444 -2.68 -21.47 13.04
C TYR A 444 -3.51 -20.79 14.15
N GLU A 445 -4.83 -21.00 14.16
CA GLU A 445 -5.71 -20.43 15.21
C GLU A 445 -5.50 -21.12 16.57
N ASP A 446 -5.32 -22.44 16.58
CA ASP A 446 -4.81 -23.20 17.72
C ASP A 446 -3.53 -23.96 17.30
N ASP A 447 -2.43 -23.68 17.98
CA ASP A 447 -1.13 -24.30 17.70
C ASP A 447 -1.07 -25.81 18.02
N ARG A 448 -2.03 -26.32 18.80
CA ARG A 448 -2.12 -27.73 19.22
C ARG A 448 -2.82 -28.59 18.17
N ASP A 449 -4.00 -28.17 17.71
CA ASP A 449 -4.75 -28.93 16.69
C ASP A 449 -4.33 -28.59 15.27
N ARG A 450 -3.83 -27.37 15.05
CA ARG A 450 -3.45 -26.81 13.75
C ARG A 450 -4.50 -27.06 12.67
N ALA A 451 -5.77 -27.05 13.05
CA ALA A 451 -6.86 -27.39 12.13
C ALA A 451 -7.17 -26.23 11.17
N MET A 452 -7.04 -25.00 11.66
CA MET A 452 -7.43 -23.77 10.97
C MET A 452 -6.26 -22.80 10.86
N ILE A 453 -6.12 -22.18 9.69
CA ILE A 453 -5.15 -21.12 9.41
C ILE A 453 -5.90 -19.81 9.27
N ARG A 454 -5.47 -18.79 10.02
CA ARG A 454 -5.86 -17.40 9.83
C ARG A 454 -4.75 -16.63 9.15
N GLY A 455 -5.07 -15.96 8.06
CA GLY A 455 -4.13 -15.29 7.19
C GLY A 455 -4.47 -13.84 6.88
N SER A 456 -3.45 -13.10 6.46
CA SER A 456 -3.56 -11.77 5.88
C SER A 456 -2.76 -11.70 4.59
N ALA A 457 -3.20 -10.87 3.66
CA ALA A 457 -2.55 -10.70 2.37
C ALA A 457 -2.32 -9.22 2.05
N ARG A 458 -1.23 -8.94 1.32
CA ARG A 458 -0.84 -7.60 0.86
C ARG A 458 -0.34 -7.68 -0.58
N SER A 459 -0.65 -6.64 -1.36
CA SER A 459 -0.45 -6.63 -2.81
C SER A 459 0.59 -5.64 -3.31
N ILE A 460 1.05 -5.90 -4.54
CA ILE A 460 1.61 -4.88 -5.43
C ILE A 460 0.49 -4.28 -6.31
N PRO A 461 0.68 -3.10 -6.94
CA PRO A 461 -0.37 -2.43 -7.70
C PRO A 461 -1.03 -3.29 -8.79
N GLU A 462 -0.28 -4.19 -9.43
CA GLU A 462 -0.73 -5.03 -10.53
C GLU A 462 -1.55 -6.25 -10.11
N PHE A 463 -1.64 -6.57 -8.82
CA PHE A 463 -2.35 -7.74 -8.31
C PHE A 463 -3.53 -7.34 -7.42
N ASP A 464 -4.66 -8.01 -7.58
CA ASP A 464 -5.89 -7.73 -6.84
C ASP A 464 -6.15 -8.84 -5.81
N ILE A 465 -5.95 -8.51 -4.52
CA ILE A 465 -6.08 -9.47 -3.42
C ILE A 465 -7.51 -10.00 -3.33
N HIS A 466 -8.51 -9.12 -3.31
CA HIS A 466 -9.91 -9.54 -3.21
C HIS A 466 -10.29 -10.52 -4.33
N LYS A 467 -9.97 -10.18 -5.59
CA LYS A 467 -10.25 -11.09 -6.72
C LYS A 467 -9.50 -12.41 -6.62
N SER A 468 -8.27 -12.41 -6.10
CA SER A 468 -7.51 -13.64 -5.90
C SER A 468 -8.11 -14.54 -4.81
N LEU A 469 -8.69 -13.96 -3.75
CA LEU A 469 -9.36 -14.69 -2.69
C LEU A 469 -10.69 -15.26 -3.17
N VAL A 470 -11.49 -14.48 -3.93
CA VAL A 470 -12.70 -14.97 -4.62
C VAL A 470 -12.36 -16.13 -5.57
N PHE A 471 -11.23 -16.05 -6.29
CA PHE A 471 -10.78 -17.15 -7.15
C PHE A 471 -10.43 -18.43 -6.36
N CYS A 472 -10.15 -18.29 -5.07
CA CYS A 472 -9.83 -19.38 -4.16
C CYS A 472 -10.99 -19.75 -3.22
N ASP A 473 -12.20 -19.27 -3.47
CA ASP A 473 -13.38 -19.37 -2.58
C ASP A 473 -13.55 -20.77 -1.96
N ASP A 474 -13.51 -21.84 -2.77
CA ASP A 474 -13.74 -23.20 -2.28
C ASP A 474 -12.56 -23.82 -1.49
N CYS A 475 -11.45 -23.08 -1.31
CA CYS A 475 -10.42 -23.42 -0.31
C CYS A 475 -10.64 -22.73 1.04
N LEU A 476 -11.47 -21.68 1.09
CA LEU A 476 -11.54 -20.73 2.20
C LEU A 476 -12.84 -20.90 2.98
N GLU A 477 -12.79 -20.72 4.28
CA GLU A 477 -13.99 -20.67 5.15
C GLU A 477 -14.56 -19.26 5.22
N LYS A 478 -13.67 -18.27 5.31
CA LYS A 478 -14.00 -16.84 5.39
C LYS A 478 -12.93 -16.05 4.68
N TYR A 479 -13.30 -15.00 3.96
CA TYR A 479 -12.35 -14.04 3.40
C TYR A 479 -13.01 -12.71 3.12
N GLY A 480 -12.18 -11.68 2.95
CA GLY A 480 -12.62 -10.34 2.60
C GLY A 480 -11.44 -9.40 2.42
N GLY A 481 -11.74 -8.18 1.96
CA GLY A 481 -10.76 -7.13 1.75
C GLY A 481 -10.94 -6.41 0.42
N HIS A 482 -9.90 -5.71 -0.01
CA HIS A 482 -9.89 -4.87 -1.20
C HIS A 482 -8.70 -5.24 -2.09
N ARG A 483 -8.47 -4.46 -3.15
CA ARG A 483 -7.39 -4.71 -4.12
C ARG A 483 -6.01 -4.84 -3.46
N ALA A 484 -5.70 -3.99 -2.48
CA ALA A 484 -4.36 -3.90 -1.89
C ALA A 484 -4.12 -4.83 -0.68
N ALA A 485 -5.18 -5.28 -0.01
CA ALA A 485 -5.08 -6.02 1.24
C ALA A 485 -6.31 -6.90 1.48
N GLY A 486 -6.13 -8.00 2.22
CA GLY A 486 -7.24 -8.87 2.61
C GLY A 486 -6.93 -9.75 3.81
N GLY A 487 -7.97 -10.39 4.32
CA GLY A 487 -7.91 -11.41 5.37
C GLY A 487 -8.59 -12.68 4.89
N PHE A 488 -8.13 -13.83 5.36
CA PHE A 488 -8.70 -15.12 5.01
C PHE A 488 -8.53 -16.14 6.13
N THR A 489 -9.41 -17.13 6.16
CA THR A 489 -9.34 -18.31 7.02
C THR A 489 -9.53 -19.55 6.15
N LEU A 490 -8.71 -20.59 6.36
CA LEU A 490 -8.85 -21.87 5.67
C LEU A 490 -8.57 -23.06 6.59
N ALA A 491 -9.14 -24.20 6.29
CA ALA A 491 -8.71 -25.46 6.88
C ALA A 491 -7.27 -25.78 6.43
N SER A 492 -6.41 -26.22 7.34
CA SER A 492 -5.00 -26.53 7.05
C SER A 492 -4.84 -27.59 5.95
N ALA A 493 -5.80 -28.51 5.83
CA ALA A 493 -5.85 -29.50 4.76
C ALA A 493 -5.96 -28.89 3.35
N ASN A 494 -6.51 -27.67 3.22
CA ASN A 494 -6.69 -26.97 1.95
C ASN A 494 -5.47 -26.12 1.54
N LEU A 495 -4.42 -26.03 2.37
CA LEU A 495 -3.28 -25.13 2.12
C LEU A 495 -2.59 -25.39 0.77
N ALA A 496 -2.38 -26.64 0.40
CA ALA A 496 -1.74 -26.99 -0.87
C ALA A 496 -2.60 -26.56 -2.07
N SER A 497 -3.91 -26.80 -2.01
CA SER A 497 -4.86 -26.37 -3.05
C SER A 497 -4.92 -24.84 -3.16
N PHE A 498 -4.90 -24.14 -2.03
CA PHE A 498 -4.87 -22.69 -1.97
C PHE A 498 -3.61 -22.11 -2.64
N GLN A 499 -2.43 -22.65 -2.34
CA GLN A 499 -1.17 -22.24 -2.97
C GLN A 499 -1.19 -22.42 -4.49
N GLN A 500 -1.69 -23.57 -4.97
CA GLN A 500 -1.79 -23.84 -6.41
C GLN A 500 -2.74 -22.87 -7.12
N ARG A 501 -3.88 -22.54 -6.50
CA ARG A 501 -4.84 -21.59 -7.07
C ARG A 501 -4.30 -20.16 -7.12
N LEU A 502 -3.66 -19.73 -6.05
CA LEU A 502 -3.00 -18.43 -6.01
C LEU A 502 -1.91 -18.32 -7.08
N GLN A 503 -1.09 -19.36 -7.24
CA GLN A 503 -0.09 -19.41 -8.30
C GLN A 503 -0.72 -19.30 -9.68
N LEU A 504 -1.81 -20.03 -9.95
CA LEU A 504 -2.51 -19.97 -11.23
C LEU A 504 -3.07 -18.57 -11.50
N PHE A 505 -3.75 -17.98 -10.52
CA PHE A 505 -4.27 -16.62 -10.61
C PHE A 505 -3.13 -15.62 -10.85
N ALA A 506 -2.04 -15.69 -10.09
CA ALA A 506 -0.89 -14.82 -10.28
C ALA A 506 -0.25 -14.96 -11.66
N ASN A 507 -0.22 -16.17 -12.22
CA ASN A 507 0.28 -16.39 -13.56
C ASN A 507 -0.60 -15.80 -14.67
N MET A 508 -1.89 -15.56 -14.40
CA MET A 508 -2.82 -14.89 -15.32
C MET A 508 -2.64 -13.36 -15.34
N TYR A 509 -2.29 -12.75 -14.21
CA TYR A 509 -2.32 -11.28 -14.06
C TYR A 509 -0.95 -10.62 -13.93
N LEU A 510 0.06 -11.30 -13.40
CA LEU A 510 1.40 -10.73 -13.23
C LEU A 510 2.30 -11.03 -14.42
N LEU A 511 3.20 -10.10 -14.74
CA LEU A 511 4.28 -10.32 -15.70
C LEU A 511 5.60 -10.44 -14.95
N MET A 512 6.59 -11.07 -15.58
CA MET A 512 7.93 -11.22 -15.00
C MET A 512 8.54 -9.88 -14.55
N ARG A 513 8.32 -8.81 -15.32
CA ARG A 513 8.79 -7.46 -14.98
C ARG A 513 8.11 -6.85 -13.74
N HIS A 514 6.96 -7.38 -13.31
CA HIS A 514 6.26 -6.87 -12.12
C HIS A 514 6.84 -7.44 -10.82
N LEU A 515 7.65 -8.50 -10.90
CA LEU A 515 8.19 -9.24 -9.74
C LEU A 515 9.40 -8.53 -9.11
N CYS A 516 9.30 -7.21 -8.94
CA CYS A 516 10.27 -6.36 -8.28
C CYS A 516 9.63 -5.05 -7.82
N PRO A 517 10.20 -4.39 -6.79
CA PRO A 517 9.70 -3.11 -6.31
C PRO A 517 9.64 -2.03 -7.41
N LEU A 518 8.58 -1.23 -7.38
CA LEU A 518 8.36 -0.09 -8.27
C LEU A 518 8.83 1.20 -7.60
N VAL A 519 9.69 1.95 -8.28
CA VAL A 519 10.07 3.33 -7.93
C VAL A 519 9.32 4.27 -8.88
N ASN A 520 8.39 5.06 -8.34
CA ASN A 520 7.74 6.13 -9.07
C ASN A 520 8.55 7.40 -8.91
N VAL A 521 9.04 7.93 -10.02
CA VAL A 521 9.82 9.16 -10.07
C VAL A 521 8.89 10.29 -10.51
N ASP A 522 8.98 11.45 -9.87
CA ASP A 522 8.22 12.63 -10.28
C ASP A 522 8.97 13.44 -11.32
N VAL A 523 10.28 13.70 -11.13
CA VAL A 523 11.00 14.66 -11.98
C VAL A 523 12.51 14.38 -12.05
N ALA A 524 13.11 14.65 -13.22
CA ALA A 524 14.57 14.67 -13.37
C ALA A 524 15.16 15.95 -12.78
N ALA A 525 16.24 15.86 -12.02
CA ALA A 525 16.92 17.04 -11.48
C ALA A 525 18.44 16.90 -11.58
N ASN A 526 19.11 18.02 -11.85
CA ASN A 526 20.55 18.12 -11.68
C ASN A 526 20.87 18.51 -10.23
N PHE A 527 22.00 18.04 -9.71
CA PHE A 527 22.45 18.39 -8.35
C PHE A 527 22.64 19.89 -8.15
N ALA A 528 22.94 20.64 -9.21
CA ALA A 528 23.06 22.10 -9.17
C ALA A 528 21.71 22.81 -8.92
N ASP A 529 20.59 22.16 -9.26
CA ASP A 529 19.24 22.70 -9.04
C ASP A 529 18.72 22.38 -7.63
N LEU A 530 19.42 21.51 -6.89
CA LEU A 530 19.04 21.10 -5.55
C LEU A 530 19.60 22.09 -4.52
N SER A 531 18.70 22.78 -3.83
CA SER A 531 19.06 23.78 -2.84
C SER A 531 18.19 23.69 -1.59
N LEU A 532 18.62 24.35 -0.51
CA LEU A 532 17.78 24.51 0.68
C LEU A 532 16.50 25.30 0.37
N ASP A 533 16.53 26.23 -0.60
CA ASP A 533 15.35 26.95 -1.06
C ASP A 533 14.35 26.01 -1.73
N LEU A 534 14.81 25.14 -2.64
CA LEU A 534 13.96 24.11 -3.24
C LEU A 534 13.33 23.21 -2.16
N TYR A 535 14.11 22.79 -1.16
CA TYR A 535 13.61 22.01 -0.04
C TYR A 535 12.55 22.77 0.77
N GLN A 536 12.74 24.07 1.04
CA GLN A 536 11.72 24.90 1.70
C GLN A 536 10.46 25.05 0.85
N GLN A 537 10.58 25.13 -0.47
CA GLN A 537 9.43 25.18 -1.36
C GLN A 537 8.62 23.87 -1.35
N ILE A 538 9.24 22.71 -1.09
CA ILE A 538 8.52 21.43 -0.92
C ILE A 538 7.51 21.52 0.23
N ASP A 539 7.78 22.30 1.29
CA ASP A 539 6.82 22.51 2.39
C ASP A 539 5.49 23.10 1.91
N ARG A 540 5.45 23.79 0.76
CA ARG A 540 4.20 24.28 0.15
C ARG A 540 3.32 23.17 -0.45
N LEU A 541 3.90 22.01 -0.76
CA LEU A 541 3.19 20.84 -1.27
C LEU A 541 2.56 20.04 -0.12
N HIS A 542 3.00 20.24 1.13
CA HIS A 542 2.42 19.56 2.28
C HIS A 542 0.94 19.95 2.49
N PRO A 543 0.13 19.08 3.11
CA PRO A 543 0.53 17.79 3.69
C PRO A 543 0.83 16.71 2.63
N CYS A 544 1.98 16.03 2.77
CA CYS A 544 2.34 14.86 1.99
C CYS A 544 1.76 13.59 2.65
N GLY A 545 1.45 12.57 1.84
CA GLY A 545 0.79 11.33 2.27
C GLY A 545 0.18 10.57 1.10
N ILE A 546 -0.79 9.69 1.38
CA ILE A 546 -1.53 9.00 0.31
C ILE A 546 -2.24 10.03 -0.57
N GLY A 547 -2.16 9.85 -1.89
CA GLY A 547 -2.67 10.83 -2.87
C GLY A 547 -1.76 12.04 -3.12
N ASN A 548 -0.75 12.28 -2.29
CA ASN A 548 0.25 13.33 -2.47
C ASN A 548 1.59 12.95 -1.80
N PRO A 549 2.34 11.95 -2.31
CA PRO A 549 3.59 11.50 -1.66
C PRO A 549 4.67 12.59 -1.67
N ASP A 550 5.74 12.45 -0.88
CA ASP A 550 6.88 13.36 -1.01
C ASP A 550 7.51 13.28 -2.42
N PRO A 551 7.96 14.41 -3.01
CA PRO A 551 8.55 14.42 -4.35
C PRO A 551 9.76 13.50 -4.48
N VAL A 552 9.72 12.61 -5.47
CA VAL A 552 10.85 11.74 -5.83
C VAL A 552 11.57 12.31 -7.05
N PHE A 553 12.78 12.79 -6.82
CA PHE A 553 13.68 13.27 -7.86
C PHE A 553 14.53 12.12 -8.39
N TRP A 554 15.04 12.26 -9.61
CA TRP A 554 16.07 11.37 -10.11
C TRP A 554 17.18 12.08 -10.86
N THR A 555 18.39 11.53 -10.79
CA THR A 555 19.56 12.00 -11.51
C THR A 555 20.27 10.82 -12.19
N PRO A 556 20.55 10.88 -13.50
CA PRO A 556 21.33 9.86 -14.20
C PRO A 556 22.82 9.97 -13.89
N ASN A 557 23.56 8.87 -14.11
CA ASN A 557 25.03 8.88 -14.18
C ASN A 557 25.73 9.51 -12.95
N VAL A 558 25.20 9.28 -11.75
CA VAL A 558 25.75 9.76 -10.49
C VAL A 558 26.95 8.91 -10.08
N ARG A 559 28.09 9.55 -9.83
CA ARG A 559 29.31 8.92 -9.34
C ARG A 559 29.28 8.81 -7.81
N LEU A 560 29.58 7.62 -7.29
CA LEU A 560 29.77 7.36 -5.86
C LEU A 560 31.21 7.67 -5.48
N ILE A 561 31.41 8.70 -4.65
CA ILE A 561 32.71 9.13 -4.15
C ILE A 561 33.07 8.36 -2.88
N GLU A 562 32.11 8.23 -1.97
CA GLU A 562 32.26 7.45 -0.73
C GLU A 562 31.03 6.59 -0.48
N GLN A 563 31.24 5.45 0.19
CA GLN A 563 30.17 4.58 0.67
C GLN A 563 30.58 3.87 1.95
N LYS A 564 29.68 3.85 2.94
CA LYS A 564 29.89 3.14 4.20
C LYS A 564 28.58 2.67 4.80
N THR A 565 28.60 1.49 5.40
CA THR A 565 27.48 0.99 6.20
C THR A 565 27.41 1.72 7.55
N VAL A 566 26.21 2.10 7.99
CA VAL A 566 25.98 2.83 9.27
C VAL A 566 24.82 2.22 10.07
N GLY A 567 24.69 2.62 11.35
CA GLY A 567 23.71 2.10 12.31
C GLY A 567 24.26 0.97 13.18
N LYS A 568 23.55 0.65 14.28
CA LYS A 568 23.97 -0.35 15.29
C LYS A 568 24.28 -1.72 14.68
N ASN A 569 23.48 -2.12 13.69
CA ASN A 569 23.59 -3.40 12.99
C ASN A 569 24.25 -3.27 11.60
N ARG A 570 24.74 -2.07 11.24
CA ARG A 570 25.27 -1.76 9.89
C ARG A 570 24.24 -1.97 8.76
N ASP A 571 22.97 -1.82 9.09
CA ASP A 571 21.86 -2.08 8.18
C ASP A 571 21.63 -0.98 7.14
N HIS A 572 22.15 0.24 7.32
CA HIS A 572 21.94 1.37 6.41
C HIS A 572 23.21 1.69 5.62
N LEU A 573 23.07 2.39 4.49
CA LEU A 573 24.19 2.76 3.62
C LEU A 573 24.26 4.29 3.50
N LYS A 574 25.35 4.90 4.00
CA LYS A 574 25.65 6.33 3.81
C LYS A 574 26.58 6.49 2.62
N LEU A 575 26.27 7.44 1.75
CA LEU A 575 26.98 7.71 0.50
C LEU A 575 27.41 9.19 0.44
N VAL A 576 28.49 9.45 -0.30
CA VAL A 576 28.80 10.78 -0.85
C VAL A 576 28.75 10.64 -2.35
N VAL A 577 27.88 11.43 -2.98
CA VAL A 577 27.57 11.33 -4.41
C VAL A 577 27.90 12.62 -5.14
N GLN A 578 28.27 12.49 -6.41
CA GLN A 578 28.64 13.59 -7.27
C GLN A 578 28.06 13.36 -8.67
N GLN A 579 27.45 14.39 -9.25
CA GLN A 579 27.00 14.35 -10.65
C GLN A 579 28.15 14.80 -11.57
N GLU A 580 28.47 14.00 -12.57
CA GLU A 580 29.43 14.37 -13.62
C GLU A 580 28.70 15.21 -14.68
N ARG A 581 29.29 16.35 -15.10
CA ARG A 581 28.66 17.22 -16.12
C ARG A 581 28.45 16.45 -17.42
N SER A 582 27.31 16.69 -18.08
CA SER A 582 27.17 16.25 -19.47
C SER A 582 28.17 17.01 -20.35
N ILE A 583 28.73 16.34 -21.36
CA ILE A 583 29.67 16.96 -22.31
C ILE A 583 29.01 18.14 -23.06
N ALA A 584 27.68 18.13 -23.20
CA ALA A 584 26.90 19.18 -23.85
C ALA A 584 26.79 20.49 -23.02
N GLU A 585 26.80 20.41 -21.69
CA GLU A 585 26.76 21.58 -20.80
C GLU A 585 28.14 22.17 -20.49
N SER A 586 29.20 21.46 -20.88
CA SER A 586 30.59 21.87 -20.64
C SER A 586 31.02 23.10 -21.46
N CYS A 587 30.23 23.54 -22.44
CA CYS A 587 30.65 24.59 -23.36
C CYS A 587 30.48 26.03 -22.84
N ASN A 588 29.62 26.30 -21.83
CA ASN A 588 29.26 27.69 -21.47
C ASN A 588 29.36 28.11 -20.00
N THR A 589 29.90 27.31 -19.08
CA THR A 589 30.15 27.79 -17.70
C THR A 589 31.53 27.38 -17.19
N LYS A 590 32.51 28.27 -17.36
CA LYS A 590 33.78 28.21 -16.63
C LYS A 590 33.51 28.60 -15.18
N GLY A 591 33.59 27.64 -14.25
CA GLY A 591 33.68 27.92 -12.81
C GLY A 591 32.55 27.44 -11.90
N ALA A 592 31.61 26.59 -12.33
CA ALA A 592 30.68 25.98 -11.37
C ALA A 592 31.36 24.79 -10.68
N GLU A 593 31.37 24.79 -9.34
CA GLU A 593 31.92 23.72 -8.51
C GLU A 593 31.18 22.39 -8.74
N GLU A 594 31.90 21.28 -8.70
CA GLU A 594 31.30 19.94 -8.72
C GLU A 594 30.47 19.74 -7.44
N VAL A 595 29.14 19.74 -7.58
CA VAL A 595 28.23 19.62 -6.43
C VAL A 595 28.31 18.20 -5.86
N ARG A 596 28.73 18.10 -4.61
CA ARG A 596 28.73 16.87 -3.82
C ARG A 596 27.63 16.92 -2.78
N LEU A 597 26.89 15.83 -2.66
CA LEU A 597 25.80 15.70 -1.69
C LEU A 597 25.99 14.44 -0.85
N GLU A 598 25.62 14.53 0.41
CA GLU A 598 25.46 13.34 1.23
C GLU A 598 24.14 12.66 0.89
N ALA A 599 24.14 11.33 0.88
CA ALA A 599 22.94 10.54 0.69
C ALA A 599 22.88 9.38 1.70
N ILE A 600 21.67 8.96 2.05
CA ILE A 600 21.42 7.81 2.91
C ILE A 600 20.39 6.88 2.29
N ALA A 601 20.72 5.59 2.25
CA ALA A 601 19.81 4.53 1.82
C ALA A 601 19.50 3.63 3.03
N TRP A 602 18.26 3.69 3.51
CA TRP A 602 17.84 2.96 4.70
C TRP A 602 17.68 1.46 4.40
N ARG A 603 18.23 0.58 5.26
CA ARG A 603 18.16 -0.89 5.15
C ARG A 603 18.91 -1.48 3.95
N TRP A 604 19.85 -0.71 3.39
CA TRP A 604 20.62 -1.09 2.19
C TRP A 604 22.07 -1.52 2.48
N GLY A 605 22.43 -1.74 3.76
CA GLY A 605 23.78 -2.15 4.15
C GLY A 605 24.29 -3.39 3.42
N ARG A 606 23.39 -4.32 3.06
CA ARG A 606 23.70 -5.54 2.29
C ARG A 606 24.17 -5.31 0.85
N TYR A 607 23.93 -4.12 0.28
CA TYR A 607 24.30 -3.78 -1.10
C TYR A 607 25.66 -3.08 -1.17
N CYS A 608 26.36 -2.90 -0.04
CA CYS A 608 27.68 -2.28 0.01
C CYS A 608 28.78 -3.32 -0.34
N PRO A 609 29.76 -3.01 -1.23
CA PRO A 609 29.85 -1.78 -2.02
C PRO A 609 28.91 -1.79 -3.23
N LEU A 610 28.31 -0.66 -3.58
CA LEU A 610 27.61 -0.41 -4.84
C LEU A 610 28.60 -0.12 -5.99
N PRO A 611 28.16 -0.22 -7.26
CA PRO A 611 28.93 0.24 -8.42
C PRO A 611 29.35 1.71 -8.31
N SER A 612 30.46 2.08 -8.96
CA SER A 612 31.02 3.45 -8.89
C SER A 612 30.15 4.51 -9.56
N THR A 613 29.28 4.12 -10.48
CA THR A 613 28.34 5.02 -11.18
C THR A 613 26.97 4.38 -11.25
N VAL A 614 25.92 5.13 -10.92
CA VAL A 614 24.53 4.66 -10.88
C VAL A 614 23.56 5.76 -11.31
N ASP A 615 22.35 5.41 -11.72
CA ASP A 615 21.23 6.35 -11.67
C ASP A 615 20.65 6.34 -10.24
N LEU A 616 20.33 7.51 -9.72
CA LEU A 616 19.86 7.70 -8.33
C LEU A 616 18.47 8.31 -8.31
N ALA A 617 17.52 7.68 -7.59
CA ALA A 617 16.21 8.24 -7.27
C ALA A 617 16.15 8.51 -5.77
N TYR A 618 15.69 9.70 -5.39
CA TYR A 618 15.81 10.20 -4.02
C TYR A 618 14.76 11.24 -3.67
N GLN A 619 14.49 11.37 -2.37
CA GLN A 619 13.77 12.48 -1.77
C GLN A 619 14.76 13.48 -1.18
N LEU A 620 14.40 14.76 -1.13
CA LEU A 620 15.22 15.78 -0.48
C LEU A 620 14.92 15.80 1.02
N THR A 621 15.99 15.82 1.82
CA THR A 621 15.92 15.96 3.27
C THR A 621 17.02 16.90 3.76
N VAL A 622 17.03 17.20 5.05
CA VAL A 622 18.05 18.04 5.68
C VAL A 622 18.70 17.35 6.86
N ASN A 623 19.99 17.55 7.01
CA ASN A 623 20.74 17.16 8.19
C ASN A 623 21.07 18.40 9.02
N GLU A 624 20.58 18.43 10.26
CA GLU A 624 20.87 19.48 11.24
C GLU A 624 21.95 18.99 12.20
N TRP A 625 23.15 19.57 12.12
CA TRP A 625 24.27 19.24 13.00
C TRP A 625 24.96 20.50 13.50
N GLN A 626 25.10 20.62 14.83
CA GLN A 626 25.75 21.77 15.49
C GLN A 626 25.21 23.14 15.04
N GLY A 627 23.91 23.22 14.73
CA GLY A 627 23.26 24.45 14.26
C GLY A 627 23.48 24.78 12.79
N GLN A 628 24.14 23.91 12.03
CA GLN A 628 24.21 24.00 10.57
C GLN A 628 23.21 23.02 9.94
N THR A 629 22.46 23.52 8.96
CA THR A 629 21.53 22.73 8.15
C THR A 629 22.14 22.51 6.78
N THR A 630 22.27 21.25 6.39
CA THR A 630 22.83 20.83 5.10
C THR A 630 21.84 19.97 4.35
N LEU A 631 21.80 20.10 3.03
CA LEU A 631 20.95 19.27 2.18
C LEU A 631 21.49 17.83 2.13
N GLN A 632 20.60 16.86 2.21
CA GLN A 632 20.91 15.43 2.12
C GLN A 632 19.87 14.73 1.24
N LEU A 633 20.25 13.63 0.60
CA LEU A 633 19.36 12.82 -0.24
C LEU A 633 18.93 11.55 0.51
N ASP A 634 17.63 11.34 0.68
CA ASP A 634 17.07 10.05 1.12
C ASP A 634 16.85 9.17 -0.12
N VAL A 635 17.70 8.15 -0.30
CA VAL A 635 17.72 7.31 -1.50
C VAL A 635 16.58 6.30 -1.46
N VAL A 636 15.74 6.32 -2.50
CA VAL A 636 14.61 5.39 -2.67
C VAL A 636 14.84 4.38 -3.80
N GLY A 637 15.73 4.69 -4.75
CA GLY A 637 16.04 3.82 -5.87
C GLY A 637 17.46 3.97 -6.39
N ILE A 638 18.05 2.84 -6.82
CA ILE A 638 19.31 2.79 -7.57
C ILE A 638 19.16 1.81 -8.72
N ARG A 639 19.68 2.16 -9.90
CA ARG A 639 19.86 1.23 -11.02
C ARG A 639 21.19 1.47 -11.72
N LEU A 640 21.64 0.50 -12.50
CA LEU A 640 22.79 0.73 -13.38
C LEU A 640 22.45 1.83 -14.40
N PRO A 641 23.41 2.69 -14.77
CA PRO A 641 23.19 3.68 -15.80
C PRO A 641 22.74 3.00 -17.10
N GLN A 642 21.66 3.50 -17.69
CA GLN A 642 21.27 3.06 -19.02
C GLN A 642 22.22 3.70 -20.03
N ALA A 643 22.79 2.91 -20.95
CA ALA A 643 23.54 3.47 -22.07
C ALA A 643 22.62 4.45 -22.81
N SER A 644 23.08 5.69 -22.97
CA SER A 644 22.36 6.73 -23.68
C SER A 644 22.02 6.25 -25.09
N VAL A 645 20.75 5.90 -25.32
CA VAL A 645 20.19 5.96 -26.67
C VAL A 645 20.06 7.46 -26.96
N PRO A 646 20.59 7.98 -28.09
CA PRO A 646 20.47 9.40 -28.40
C PRO A 646 19.01 9.82 -28.36
N LEU A 647 18.73 10.94 -27.72
CA LEU A 647 17.47 11.66 -27.90
C LEU A 647 17.40 12.05 -29.38
N ALA A 648 16.57 11.34 -30.14
CA ALA A 648 16.25 11.75 -31.50
C ALA A 648 15.36 13.00 -31.41
N GLU A 649 15.97 14.16 -31.65
CA GLU A 649 15.27 15.33 -32.15
C GLU A 649 14.79 14.99 -33.57
N ASP A 650 13.53 14.61 -33.70
CA ASP A 650 12.57 15.18 -34.64
C ASP A 650 11.30 14.33 -34.66
N GLY A 651 10.16 15.02 -34.56
CA GLY A 651 8.84 14.43 -34.40
C GLY A 651 8.49 13.46 -35.53
N LYS A 652 8.54 12.16 -35.22
CA LYS A 652 7.73 11.11 -35.86
C LYS A 652 7.79 9.73 -35.17
N GLU A 653 8.06 9.67 -33.87
CA GLU A 653 7.94 8.43 -33.08
C GLU A 653 6.81 8.54 -32.04
N SER A 654 5.59 8.75 -32.52
CA SER A 654 4.38 8.63 -31.70
C SER A 654 3.35 7.81 -32.47
N GLU A 655 3.47 6.48 -32.40
CA GLU A 655 2.35 5.51 -32.50
C GLU A 655 2.83 4.06 -32.29
N ASP A 656 4.11 3.73 -32.55
CA ASP A 656 4.59 2.33 -32.57
C ASP A 656 5.09 1.73 -31.23
N ARG A 657 5.02 2.43 -30.09
CA ARG A 657 5.48 1.91 -28.77
C ARG A 657 4.37 1.51 -27.79
N ALA A 658 3.10 1.68 -28.16
CA ALA A 658 1.95 1.23 -27.36
C ALA A 658 1.50 -0.21 -27.66
N GLU A 659 2.17 -0.93 -28.57
CA GLU A 659 1.62 -2.14 -29.20
C GLU A 659 2.13 -3.50 -28.69
N ALA A 660 2.69 -3.57 -27.48
CA ALA A 660 3.20 -4.81 -26.89
C ALA A 660 2.21 -5.47 -25.89
N ILE A 661 0.94 -5.66 -26.27
CA ILE A 661 -0.10 -6.23 -25.37
C ILE A 661 -0.94 -7.37 -26.01
N ALA A 662 -0.54 -7.96 -27.14
CA ALA A 662 -1.20 -9.17 -27.66
C ALA A 662 -0.20 -10.27 -28.01
N PRO A 663 -0.52 -11.57 -27.84
CA PRO A 663 0.30 -12.64 -28.40
C PRO A 663 0.12 -12.60 -29.91
N ARG A 664 0.97 -11.83 -30.59
CA ARG A 664 1.06 -11.87 -32.05
C ARG A 664 1.49 -13.29 -32.42
N VAL A 665 0.85 -13.89 -33.42
CA VAL A 665 1.45 -15.03 -34.10
C VAL A 665 2.75 -14.52 -34.71
N GLN A 666 3.88 -14.83 -34.07
CA GLN A 666 5.19 -14.36 -34.52
C GLN A 666 5.51 -15.00 -35.87
N THR A 667 6.16 -14.26 -36.76
CA THR A 667 6.56 -14.73 -38.09
C THR A 667 7.41 -16.00 -38.04
N GLY A 668 8.13 -16.24 -36.94
CA GLY A 668 8.91 -17.46 -36.69
C GLY A 668 8.09 -18.74 -36.40
N VAL A 669 6.78 -18.64 -36.15
CA VAL A 669 5.92 -19.80 -35.84
C VAL A 669 5.23 -20.35 -37.10
N LEU A 670 4.95 -19.50 -38.08
CA LEU A 670 4.37 -19.90 -39.37
C LEU A 670 5.48 -20.06 -40.41
N THR A 671 6.18 -21.19 -40.41
CA THR A 671 7.33 -21.42 -41.30
C THR A 671 7.00 -22.23 -42.55
N GLN A 672 6.04 -23.17 -42.46
CA GLN A 672 5.59 -24.01 -43.58
C GLN A 672 4.11 -24.40 -43.42
N PRO A 673 3.38 -24.65 -44.53
CA PRO A 673 2.03 -25.15 -44.50
C PRO A 673 1.91 -26.48 -43.76
N THR A 674 0.76 -26.72 -43.13
CA THR A 674 0.49 -27.97 -42.41
C THR A 674 -0.78 -28.62 -42.93
N LYS A 675 -0.84 -29.96 -42.86
CA LYS A 675 -2.12 -30.66 -42.97
C LYS A 675 -3.07 -30.20 -41.85
N PRO A 676 -4.40 -30.33 -42.01
CA PRO A 676 -5.34 -30.03 -40.94
C PRO A 676 -5.06 -30.90 -39.71
N ILE A 677 -4.93 -30.25 -38.55
CA ILE A 677 -4.64 -30.86 -37.25
C ILE A 677 -5.86 -30.63 -36.37
N ARG A 678 -6.41 -31.72 -35.83
CA ARG A 678 -7.57 -31.66 -34.95
C ARG A 678 -7.12 -31.44 -33.51
N PHE A 679 -7.72 -30.47 -32.82
CA PHE A 679 -7.46 -30.18 -31.42
C PHE A 679 -8.76 -29.90 -30.65
N GLN A 680 -8.73 -30.06 -29.34
CA GLN A 680 -9.85 -29.76 -28.46
C GLN A 680 -9.58 -28.48 -27.68
N HIS A 681 -10.57 -27.60 -27.62
CA HIS A 681 -10.54 -26.40 -26.79
C HIS A 681 -11.86 -26.28 -26.02
N GLY A 682 -11.79 -26.33 -24.69
CA GLY A 682 -12.97 -26.51 -23.83
C GLY A 682 -13.71 -27.83 -24.15
N LYS A 683 -15.02 -27.76 -24.37
CA LYS A 683 -15.88 -28.91 -24.73
C LYS A 683 -16.07 -29.10 -26.25
N ARG A 684 -15.32 -28.38 -27.09
CA ARG A 684 -15.50 -28.37 -28.56
C ARG A 684 -14.23 -28.80 -29.29
N PHE A 685 -14.42 -29.43 -30.45
CA PHE A 685 -13.34 -29.81 -31.36
C PHE A 685 -13.20 -28.80 -32.50
N TYR A 686 -11.96 -28.56 -32.88
CA TYR A 686 -11.57 -27.64 -33.94
C TYR A 686 -10.49 -28.29 -34.80
N ASP A 687 -10.39 -27.84 -36.05
CA ASP A 687 -9.29 -28.18 -36.94
C ASP A 687 -8.45 -26.91 -37.18
N CYS A 688 -7.13 -26.99 -37.01
CA CYS A 688 -6.21 -25.91 -37.38
C CYS A 688 -5.28 -26.32 -38.52
N SER A 689 -4.95 -25.37 -39.41
CA SER A 689 -3.92 -25.52 -40.42
C SER A 689 -3.17 -24.22 -40.61
N ILE A 690 -1.95 -24.31 -41.12
CA ILE A 690 -1.21 -23.18 -41.67
C ILE A 690 -1.26 -23.32 -43.18
N ASP A 691 -1.75 -22.31 -43.89
CA ASP A 691 -1.91 -22.35 -45.35
C ASP A 691 -1.43 -21.04 -45.99
N TRP A 692 -0.93 -21.13 -47.23
CA TRP A 692 -0.60 -19.96 -48.03
C TRP A 692 -1.86 -19.31 -48.58
N MET A 693 -1.94 -17.98 -48.45
CA MET A 693 -2.97 -17.16 -49.06
C MET A 693 -2.31 -15.96 -49.75
N GLY A 694 -2.11 -16.07 -51.06
CA GLY A 694 -1.26 -15.12 -51.79
C GLY A 694 0.19 -15.25 -51.34
N GLU A 695 0.83 -14.14 -50.98
CA GLU A 695 2.22 -14.11 -50.52
C GLU A 695 2.36 -14.29 -48.99
N ASN A 696 1.25 -14.42 -48.25
CA ASN A 696 1.24 -14.50 -46.78
C ASN A 696 0.80 -15.89 -46.27
N LEU A 697 1.41 -16.35 -45.18
CA LEU A 697 0.97 -17.52 -44.42
C LEU A 697 -0.11 -17.13 -43.40
N GLU A 698 -1.20 -17.89 -43.34
CA GLU A 698 -2.31 -17.68 -42.39
C GLU A 698 -2.47 -18.90 -41.48
N LEU A 699 -2.73 -18.66 -40.19
CA LEU A 699 -3.28 -19.68 -39.28
C LEU A 699 -4.79 -19.71 -39.47
N ARG A 700 -5.33 -20.88 -39.81
CA ARG A 700 -6.76 -21.10 -40.05
C ARG A 700 -7.31 -22.04 -39.00
N ILE A 701 -8.33 -21.63 -38.26
CA ILE A 701 -9.02 -22.44 -37.25
C ILE A 701 -10.47 -22.64 -37.68
N ARG A 702 -10.87 -23.87 -37.95
CA ARG A 702 -12.21 -24.25 -38.37
C ARG A 702 -12.97 -24.88 -37.21
N ASN A 703 -14.20 -24.44 -36.99
CA ASN A 703 -15.11 -25.07 -36.04
C ASN A 703 -15.97 -26.17 -36.71
N SER A 704 -16.73 -26.92 -35.90
CA SER A 704 -17.63 -27.98 -36.38
C SER A 704 -18.78 -27.51 -37.29
N GLU A 705 -19.06 -26.21 -37.33
CA GLU A 705 -20.10 -25.59 -38.17
C GLU A 705 -19.55 -25.06 -39.51
N GLY A 706 -18.26 -25.30 -39.79
CA GLY A 706 -17.60 -24.89 -41.03
C GLY A 706 -17.21 -23.41 -41.09
N LYS A 707 -17.31 -22.66 -40.00
CA LYS A 707 -16.76 -21.29 -39.92
C LYS A 707 -15.25 -21.37 -39.68
N VAL A 708 -14.51 -20.55 -40.42
CA VAL A 708 -13.05 -20.46 -40.36
C VAL A 708 -12.67 -19.09 -39.80
N LEU A 709 -11.80 -19.12 -38.79
CA LEU A 709 -11.06 -17.97 -38.30
C LEU A 709 -9.68 -17.98 -38.97
N ALA A 710 -9.40 -17.00 -39.82
CA ALA A 710 -8.15 -16.86 -40.56
C ALA A 710 -7.33 -15.67 -40.02
N ILE A 711 -6.14 -15.96 -39.53
CA ILE A 711 -5.29 -15.03 -38.78
C ILE A 711 -3.96 -14.88 -39.53
N GLN A 712 -3.62 -13.64 -39.89
CA GLN A 712 -2.31 -13.31 -40.43
C GLN A 712 -1.34 -12.99 -39.29
N PRO A 713 -0.04 -13.33 -39.42
CA PRO A 713 0.96 -12.98 -38.42
C PRO A 713 1.01 -11.46 -38.23
N GLN A 714 1.28 -11.06 -36.98
CA GLN A 714 1.38 -9.66 -36.54
C GLN A 714 0.10 -8.79 -36.68
N HIS A 715 -1.06 -9.35 -37.04
CA HIS A 715 -2.32 -8.60 -37.13
C HIS A 715 -3.20 -8.78 -35.89
N HIS A 716 -3.82 -7.69 -35.44
CA HIS A 716 -4.77 -7.68 -34.30
C HIS A 716 -6.22 -8.01 -34.71
N ARG A 717 -6.48 -8.12 -36.02
CA ARG A 717 -7.78 -8.51 -36.58
C ARG A 717 -7.63 -9.77 -37.42
N ALA A 718 -8.66 -10.61 -37.38
CA ALA A 718 -8.76 -11.83 -38.17
C ALA A 718 -10.07 -11.87 -38.94
N LEU A 719 -10.11 -12.64 -40.03
CA LEU A 719 -11.32 -12.84 -40.82
C LEU A 719 -12.06 -14.07 -40.31
N MET A 720 -13.33 -13.91 -39.95
CA MET A 720 -14.20 -15.00 -39.54
C MET A 720 -15.39 -15.15 -40.48
N GLY A 721 -15.53 -16.30 -41.12
CA GLY A 721 -16.63 -16.59 -42.04
C GLY A 721 -16.63 -18.03 -42.56
N ARG A 722 -17.67 -18.41 -43.31
CA ARG A 722 -17.71 -19.70 -44.02
C ARG A 722 -16.94 -19.64 -45.35
N ASN A 723 -16.89 -18.45 -45.95
CA ASN A 723 -16.08 -18.12 -47.11
C ASN A 723 -15.49 -16.71 -46.91
N ARG A 724 -14.48 -16.33 -47.71
CA ARG A 724 -13.75 -15.05 -47.52
C ARG A 724 -14.56 -13.82 -47.93
N VAL A 725 -15.53 -14.00 -48.83
CA VAL A 725 -16.40 -12.91 -49.34
C VAL A 725 -17.41 -12.46 -48.28
N GLU A 726 -17.88 -13.39 -47.45
CA GLU A 726 -18.81 -13.14 -46.34
C GLU A 726 -18.11 -13.02 -44.97
N ALA A 727 -16.77 -13.06 -44.95
CA ALA A 727 -16.02 -13.04 -43.71
C ALA A 727 -16.07 -11.65 -43.07
N LYS A 728 -16.34 -11.62 -41.76
CA LYS A 728 -16.31 -10.39 -40.96
C LYS A 728 -14.95 -10.27 -40.29
N GLU A 729 -14.44 -9.05 -40.22
CA GLU A 729 -13.29 -8.75 -39.37
C GLU A 729 -13.70 -8.84 -37.90
N ILE A 730 -12.89 -9.56 -37.13
CA ILE A 730 -13.05 -9.69 -35.70
C ILE A 730 -11.76 -9.34 -34.98
N ASP A 731 -11.88 -8.76 -33.79
CA ASP A 731 -10.76 -8.48 -32.92
C ASP A 731 -10.37 -9.74 -32.14
N VAL A 732 -9.17 -10.25 -32.42
CA VAL A 732 -8.65 -11.49 -31.81
C VAL A 732 -7.93 -11.26 -30.48
N THR A 733 -7.86 -10.02 -30.01
CA THR A 733 -7.33 -9.68 -28.68
C THR A 733 -8.34 -9.98 -27.56
N GLN A 734 -9.60 -10.26 -27.89
CA GLN A 734 -10.60 -10.66 -26.90
C GLN A 734 -10.23 -12.00 -26.23
N PRO A 735 -10.46 -12.16 -24.91
CA PRO A 735 -9.95 -13.31 -24.14
C PRO A 735 -10.29 -14.69 -24.71
N HIS A 736 -11.49 -14.86 -25.28
CA HIS A 736 -11.90 -16.18 -25.81
C HIS A 736 -11.13 -16.57 -27.09
N TYR A 737 -10.83 -15.62 -27.98
CA TYR A 737 -10.02 -15.87 -29.17
C TYR A 737 -8.55 -16.09 -28.80
N PHE A 738 -8.05 -15.34 -27.82
CA PHE A 738 -6.69 -15.50 -27.29
C PHE A 738 -6.41 -16.96 -26.91
N HIS A 739 -7.30 -17.57 -26.11
CA HIS A 739 -7.09 -18.95 -25.66
C HIS A 739 -7.27 -20.00 -26.76
N LEU A 740 -8.20 -19.77 -27.69
CA LEU A 740 -8.42 -20.65 -28.85
C LEU A 740 -7.20 -20.65 -29.79
N ILE A 741 -6.63 -19.48 -30.05
CA ILE A 741 -5.45 -19.31 -30.93
C ILE A 741 -4.23 -19.95 -30.30
N LYS A 742 -4.02 -19.73 -28.98
CA LYS A 742 -2.92 -20.36 -28.25
C LYS A 742 -3.02 -21.88 -28.27
N ALA A 743 -4.22 -22.45 -28.10
CA ALA A 743 -4.44 -23.89 -28.18
C ALA A 743 -4.16 -24.44 -29.60
N ALA A 744 -4.56 -23.71 -30.64
CA ALA A 744 -4.28 -24.08 -32.03
C ALA A 744 -2.79 -24.09 -32.37
N LEU A 745 -2.04 -23.07 -31.91
CA LEU A 745 -0.59 -22.99 -32.13
C LEU A 745 0.17 -24.10 -31.39
N ASN A 746 -0.21 -24.39 -30.14
CA ASN A 746 0.36 -25.51 -29.39
C ASN A 746 0.10 -26.86 -30.10
N ALA A 747 -1.08 -27.04 -30.70
CA ALA A 747 -1.38 -28.25 -31.47
C ALA A 747 -0.49 -28.37 -32.73
N VAL A 748 -0.21 -27.25 -33.40
CA VAL A 748 0.72 -27.19 -34.54
C VAL A 748 2.16 -27.53 -34.11
N GLU A 749 2.65 -26.95 -33.02
CA GLU A 749 3.99 -27.25 -32.50
C GLU A 749 4.12 -28.72 -32.07
N THR A 750 3.10 -29.26 -31.41
CA THR A 750 3.04 -30.67 -31.00
C THR A 750 3.04 -31.59 -32.22
N TYR A 751 2.29 -31.25 -33.27
CA TYR A 751 2.28 -32.02 -34.52
C TYR A 751 3.66 -32.01 -35.19
N ARG A 752 4.33 -30.86 -35.24
CA ARG A 752 5.67 -30.72 -35.83
C ARG A 752 6.74 -31.50 -35.05
N SER A 753 6.68 -31.51 -33.71
CA SER A 753 7.61 -32.29 -32.90
C SER A 753 7.44 -33.81 -33.07
N HIS A 754 6.21 -34.28 -33.32
CA HIS A 754 5.93 -35.69 -33.62
C HIS A 754 6.33 -36.10 -35.04
N CYS A 755 6.29 -35.18 -36.02
CA CYS A 755 6.77 -35.45 -37.38
C CYS A 755 8.30 -35.42 -37.53
N HIS A 756 9.03 -34.77 -36.62
CA HIS A 756 10.50 -34.70 -36.63
C HIS A 756 11.19 -35.79 -35.77
N THR A 757 10.43 -36.68 -35.11
CA THR A 757 10.94 -37.73 -34.22
C THR A 757 10.75 -39.16 -34.74
N ASN A 758 10.26 -39.33 -35.97
CA ASN A 758 10.30 -40.61 -36.69
C ASN A 758 11.13 -40.40 -37.98
N PRO A 759 12.21 -41.20 -38.20
CA PRO A 759 13.09 -41.04 -39.36
C PRO A 759 12.39 -41.31 -40.71
#